data_AF-A0AAN3IR62-F1
#
_entry.id   AF-A0AAN3IR62-F1
#
_cell.length_a   1.000
_cell.length_b   1.000
_cell.length_c   1.000
_cell.angle_alpha   90.00
_cell.angle_beta   90.00
_cell.angle_gamma   90.00
#
_symmetry.space_group_name_H-M   'P 1'
#
loop_
_entity.id
_entity.type
_entity.pdbx_description
1 polymer ?
#
loop_
_entity_poly.entity_id
_entity_poly.type
_entity_poly.pdbx_seq_one_letter_code
_entity_poly.pdbx_strand_id
1 'polypeptide(L)'
;MFKPRICSWIGLLPLFMLSLPVQAELRCVANAVDIEPFFSAATAEDKQQVEQAINSSVNLVPFGLSASDWKVHRGDLVVEGNIESNQKLIVLGNLTVKGNISTFSLSNPWVILGNVTATNIVTDSPLLITGSINASGLVFIDSYYDNPSTIKGSINARGIFINDIIAPVVASSTNSEFMVRASDKNDTENVKKALKIINPDAYYWGLINDEDALKEIFKRSNIRMAGNVCNQMKKEALFRPKPSPELVQELQMLDEGNVAAFEGRDIATFDLAIMRTLPRLKGISANLRKQLINSNDGQTIASMARYMPDNEILELTDQQLGYQPVVLGLLDREPLSVEIMTRMSHLPDGVGPLNLALRENLPLDIVMTLAKRDWDMIIQELYKDAWLLPESIIDVYIRSDDSSIRQVGAGGQLTYNQAMQLANDSSNDVVTSLALKLAEMKHHGQLLRMTPQESDKIAVYLYQKFENDDDLIGALFLALPDNLQFNFVKRMEKKSPAYFCCRDMQIIHSDAALQRLLTRFNDPEGWSNLAKNQYLSTSMKQKIWQRALSHRKNNPKADSDAYETSADMILSELISYGEVDDQMLLNATSLIRSDDWDFLESALISWDNLPAVVLKELQQNTPRNDIWAKFFLRQENSSRAQVNEALRVYYALDPDALAQLDVLAKQPDRIWWSTLAKSNLTFFKFGALNNRHTPPAVLAAEIDPEWWIVAMNNPRFPVDVLKARLKRDPLLALELVNPELDLVRQLALNGKTRAIREQAMRKLDELY
;
A
#
# COMPACT_ATOMS: atom_id res chain seq x y z
N MET A 1 27.49 -24.18 -11.29
CA MET A 1 27.59 -24.51 -9.85
C MET A 1 27.06 -23.31 -9.07
N PHE A 2 25.73 -23.21 -8.94
CA PHE A 2 25.08 -22.13 -8.20
C PHE A 2 24.74 -22.64 -6.80
N LYS A 3 25.26 -21.95 -5.77
CA LYS A 3 24.73 -22.00 -4.39
C LYS A 3 23.90 -20.72 -4.20
N PRO A 4 22.72 -20.82 -3.55
CA PRO A 4 21.81 -19.70 -3.37
C PRO A 4 22.30 -18.79 -2.24
N ARG A 5 22.45 -17.49 -2.53
CA ARG A 5 22.47 -16.43 -1.51
C ARG A 5 21.13 -15.71 -1.59
N ILE A 6 20.38 -15.87 -0.51
CA ILE A 6 19.08 -15.28 -0.22
C ILE A 6 19.29 -13.77 -0.09
N CYS A 7 18.71 -12.99 -1.01
CA CYS A 7 18.67 -11.54 -0.94
C CYS A 7 17.44 -11.12 -0.13
N SER A 8 17.69 -10.58 1.07
CA SER A 8 16.72 -9.86 1.89
C SER A 8 16.48 -8.46 1.29
N TRP A 9 15.67 -8.42 0.23
CA TRP A 9 14.94 -7.23 -0.26
C TRP A 9 13.42 -7.39 -0.07
N ILE A 10 13.00 -8.26 0.85
CA ILE A 10 11.61 -8.41 1.28
C ILE A 10 11.50 -7.70 2.64
N GLY A 11 11.15 -6.42 2.63
CA GLY A 11 11.00 -5.65 3.86
C GLY A 11 10.17 -4.37 3.74
N LEU A 12 9.98 -3.82 2.53
CA LEU A 12 9.14 -2.63 2.29
C LEU A 12 8.17 -2.80 1.10
N LEU A 13 7.70 -4.02 0.89
CA LEU A 13 6.63 -4.37 -0.04
C LEU A 13 5.37 -5.07 0.57
N PRO A 14 5.12 -5.14 1.90
CA PRO A 14 3.82 -5.66 2.38
C PRO A 14 2.72 -4.61 2.58
N LEU A 15 2.96 -3.30 2.50
CA LEU A 15 1.93 -2.28 2.80
C LEU A 15 1.12 -1.76 1.59
N PHE A 16 1.49 -2.15 0.36
CA PHE A 16 0.65 -1.93 -0.84
C PHE A 16 0.16 -3.24 -1.48
N MET A 17 0.49 -4.40 -0.90
CA MET A 17 0.13 -5.73 -1.42
C MET A 17 -1.05 -6.39 -0.67
N LEU A 18 -1.78 -5.68 0.18
CA LEU A 18 -2.97 -6.21 0.87
C LEU A 18 -4.29 -6.03 0.09
N SER A 19 -4.23 -5.86 -1.23
CA SER A 19 -5.42 -5.94 -2.10
C SER A 19 -5.26 -6.79 -3.37
N LEU A 20 -4.15 -7.51 -3.53
CA LEU A 20 -4.00 -8.52 -4.58
C LEU A 20 -4.08 -9.92 -3.94
N PRO A 21 -4.98 -10.80 -4.40
CA PRO A 21 -4.98 -12.18 -3.94
C PRO A 21 -3.65 -12.83 -4.34
N VAL A 22 -3.07 -13.49 -3.34
CA VAL A 22 -1.82 -14.27 -3.33
C VAL A 22 -1.61 -15.05 -4.64
N GLN A 23 -0.42 -14.93 -5.26
CA GLN A 23 0.03 -15.67 -6.46
C GLN A 23 -0.15 -17.21 -6.40
N ALA A 24 -0.46 -17.77 -5.23
CA ALA A 24 -0.72 -19.20 -5.04
C ALA A 24 -2.13 -19.64 -5.49
N GLU A 25 -3.09 -18.72 -5.67
CA GLU A 25 -4.48 -19.07 -6.04
C GLU A 25 -4.77 -19.07 -7.55
N LEU A 26 -3.82 -18.65 -8.39
CA LEU A 26 -4.02 -18.44 -9.84
C LEU A 26 -3.68 -19.63 -10.75
N ARG A 27 -3.39 -20.82 -10.21
CA ARG A 27 -3.40 -22.00 -11.08
C ARG A 27 -4.83 -22.21 -11.58
N CYS A 28 -5.09 -22.31 -12.87
CA CYS A 28 -6.44 -22.40 -13.45
C CYS A 28 -6.75 -23.79 -14.01
N VAL A 29 -5.76 -24.69 -13.99
CA VAL A 29 -5.91 -26.05 -14.50
C VAL A 29 -5.35 -27.05 -13.49
N ALA A 30 -5.93 -28.26 -13.48
CA ALA A 30 -5.36 -29.39 -12.77
C ALA A 30 -4.45 -30.18 -13.71
N ASN A 31 -3.37 -30.75 -13.17
CA ASN A 31 -2.47 -31.66 -13.89
C ASN A 31 -1.94 -31.08 -15.22
N ALA A 32 -1.39 -29.86 -15.18
CA ALA A 32 -0.77 -29.25 -16.36
C ALA A 32 0.40 -30.11 -16.87
N VAL A 33 0.49 -30.21 -18.20
CA VAL A 33 1.60 -30.88 -18.89
C VAL A 33 2.85 -30.04 -18.73
N ASP A 34 3.99 -30.68 -18.45
CA ASP A 34 5.28 -30.00 -18.54
C ASP A 34 5.58 -29.68 -20.01
N ILE A 35 5.56 -28.38 -20.32
CA ILE A 35 5.77 -27.90 -21.68
C ILE A 35 7.23 -27.60 -21.98
N GLU A 36 8.13 -27.55 -20.99
CA GLU A 36 9.53 -27.18 -21.22
C GLU A 36 10.22 -28.03 -22.30
N PRO A 37 9.99 -29.35 -22.42
CA PRO A 37 10.61 -30.18 -23.44
C PRO A 37 10.27 -29.76 -24.89
N PHE A 38 9.18 -29.01 -25.10
CA PHE A 38 8.80 -28.54 -26.44
C PHE A 38 9.56 -27.29 -26.87
N PHE A 39 10.25 -26.60 -25.96
CA PHE A 39 10.86 -25.31 -26.25
C PHE A 39 12.38 -25.32 -26.14
N SER A 40 13.02 -24.46 -26.93
CA SER A 40 14.46 -24.19 -26.91
C SER A 40 14.73 -22.70 -26.67
N ALA A 41 15.95 -22.29 -26.38
CA ALA A 41 16.27 -20.86 -26.28
C ALA A 41 16.05 -20.15 -27.63
N ALA A 42 15.45 -18.96 -27.62
CA ALA A 42 15.23 -18.17 -28.82
C ALA A 42 16.53 -17.54 -29.34
N THR A 43 16.76 -17.65 -30.64
CA THR A 43 17.89 -17.03 -31.35
C THR A 43 17.53 -15.63 -31.84
N ALA A 44 18.52 -14.89 -32.35
CA ALA A 44 18.27 -13.59 -32.96
C ALA A 44 17.41 -13.72 -34.23
N GLU A 45 17.60 -14.79 -35.00
CA GLU A 45 16.82 -15.08 -36.21
C GLU A 45 15.35 -15.35 -35.88
N ASP A 46 15.06 -16.10 -34.81
CA ASP A 46 13.66 -16.36 -34.39
C ASP A 46 12.94 -15.06 -34.03
N LYS A 47 13.63 -14.14 -33.35
CA LYS A 47 13.09 -12.82 -32.97
C LYS A 47 12.90 -11.92 -34.19
N GLN A 48 13.84 -11.95 -35.12
CA GLN A 48 13.72 -11.23 -36.38
C GLN A 48 12.53 -11.75 -37.21
N GLN A 49 12.25 -13.05 -37.18
CA GLN A 49 11.08 -13.62 -37.83
C GLN A 49 9.77 -13.12 -37.19
N VAL A 50 9.72 -12.97 -35.86
CA VAL A 50 8.59 -12.33 -35.17
C VAL A 50 8.42 -10.88 -35.62
N GLU A 51 9.50 -10.09 -35.65
CA GLU A 51 9.46 -8.69 -36.09
C GLU A 51 8.97 -8.56 -37.54
N GLN A 52 9.44 -9.43 -38.44
CA GLN A 52 9.03 -9.47 -39.84
C GLN A 52 7.56 -9.88 -40.02
N ALA A 53 7.08 -10.85 -39.25
CA ALA A 53 5.70 -11.32 -39.34
C ALA A 53 4.68 -10.27 -38.87
N ILE A 54 5.12 -9.30 -38.06
CA ILE A 54 4.20 -8.42 -37.36
C ILE A 54 4.00 -7.06 -38.05
N ASN A 55 4.88 -6.64 -38.96
CA ASN A 55 4.85 -5.31 -39.63
C ASN A 55 4.76 -4.14 -38.62
N SER A 56 5.04 -2.91 -39.06
CA SER A 56 5.04 -1.70 -38.21
C SER A 56 3.68 -1.30 -37.61
N SER A 57 2.62 -2.09 -37.82
CA SER A 57 1.25 -1.83 -37.34
C SER A 57 1.01 -2.18 -35.87
N VAL A 58 1.92 -2.92 -35.23
CA VAL A 58 1.81 -3.29 -33.80
C VAL A 58 3.04 -2.76 -33.07
N ASN A 59 2.82 -2.04 -31.97
CA ASN A 59 3.93 -1.60 -31.12
C ASN A 59 4.52 -2.83 -30.39
N LEU A 60 5.74 -3.22 -30.73
CA LEU A 60 6.44 -4.37 -30.13
C LEU A 60 7.21 -4.00 -28.86
N VAL A 61 7.33 -2.71 -28.53
CA VAL A 61 8.02 -2.22 -27.31
C VAL A 61 7.52 -2.90 -26.03
N PRO A 62 6.20 -3.09 -25.80
CA PRO A 62 5.69 -3.75 -24.61
C PRO A 62 6.07 -5.23 -24.50
N PHE A 63 6.43 -5.89 -25.62
CA PHE A 63 6.78 -7.30 -25.63
C PHE A 63 8.26 -7.55 -25.31
N GLY A 64 9.15 -6.55 -25.45
CA GLY A 64 10.54 -6.68 -25.01
C GLY A 64 11.32 -7.83 -25.67
N LEU A 65 11.18 -8.00 -27.00
CA LEU A 65 11.86 -9.07 -27.77
C LEU A 65 13.40 -9.04 -27.64
N SER A 66 13.99 -7.93 -27.20
CA SER A 66 15.42 -7.80 -26.93
C SER A 66 15.90 -8.65 -25.73
N ALA A 67 15.02 -9.03 -24.80
CA ALA A 67 15.39 -9.83 -23.63
C ALA A 67 15.96 -11.21 -24.00
N SER A 68 16.89 -11.76 -23.23
CA SER A 68 17.58 -13.03 -23.58
C SER A 68 16.87 -14.30 -23.13
N ASP A 69 15.82 -14.20 -22.33
CA ASP A 69 15.14 -15.30 -21.62
C ASP A 69 13.97 -15.92 -22.39
N TRP A 70 13.80 -15.59 -23.67
CA TRP A 70 12.75 -16.14 -24.52
C TRP A 70 12.96 -17.61 -24.85
N LYS A 71 11.88 -18.39 -24.78
CA LYS A 71 11.85 -19.77 -25.27
C LYS A 71 11.01 -19.88 -26.54
N VAL A 72 11.47 -20.66 -27.51
CA VAL A 72 10.85 -20.80 -28.83
C VAL A 72 10.57 -22.26 -29.19
N HIS A 73 9.39 -22.48 -29.77
CA HIS A 73 9.03 -23.67 -30.54
C HIS A 73 8.97 -23.30 -32.03
N ARG A 74 9.70 -24.04 -32.86
CA ARG A 74 9.80 -23.76 -34.31
C ARG A 74 8.81 -24.64 -35.07
N GLY A 75 7.77 -24.03 -35.62
CA GLY A 75 6.68 -24.70 -36.33
C GLY A 75 5.40 -24.83 -35.49
N ASP A 76 4.53 -25.76 -35.89
CA ASP A 76 3.25 -26.02 -35.25
C ASP A 76 3.43 -26.88 -33.99
N LEU A 77 2.87 -26.44 -32.87
CA LEU A 77 2.90 -27.13 -31.58
C LEU A 77 1.53 -27.75 -31.27
N VAL A 78 1.51 -29.06 -30.99
CA VAL A 78 0.33 -29.78 -30.48
C VAL A 78 0.64 -30.34 -29.11
N VAL A 79 -0.22 -30.03 -28.12
CA VAL A 79 -0.10 -30.53 -26.75
C VAL A 79 -1.36 -31.28 -26.34
N GLU A 80 -1.18 -32.49 -25.84
CA GLU A 80 -2.25 -33.34 -25.31
C GLU A 80 -2.39 -33.07 -23.80
N GLY A 81 -3.45 -32.37 -23.40
CA GLY A 81 -3.70 -32.02 -21.99
C GLY A 81 -3.69 -30.51 -21.72
N ASN A 82 -3.78 -30.14 -20.46
CA ASN A 82 -3.82 -28.74 -20.03
C ASN A 82 -2.42 -28.11 -20.06
N ILE A 83 -2.33 -26.84 -20.46
CA ILE A 83 -1.10 -26.04 -20.35
C ILE A 83 -1.29 -24.95 -19.30
N GLU A 84 -0.27 -24.79 -18.47
CA GLU A 84 -0.16 -23.67 -17.54
C GLU A 84 1.29 -23.19 -17.48
N SER A 85 1.53 -21.91 -17.80
CA SER A 85 2.89 -21.36 -17.73
C SER A 85 2.91 -19.87 -17.46
N ASN A 86 4.01 -19.43 -16.84
CA ASN A 86 4.35 -18.03 -16.65
C ASN A 86 5.57 -17.61 -17.48
N GLN A 87 6.01 -18.42 -18.44
CA GLN A 87 7.23 -18.18 -19.21
C GLN A 87 7.00 -17.26 -20.41
N LYS A 88 8.07 -16.63 -20.92
CA LYS A 88 8.08 -15.90 -22.19
C LYS A 88 8.25 -16.88 -23.35
N LEU A 89 7.19 -17.08 -24.12
CA LEU A 89 7.14 -18.14 -25.13
C LEU A 89 6.88 -17.60 -26.54
N ILE A 90 7.57 -18.18 -27.53
CA ILE A 90 7.35 -17.96 -28.96
C ILE A 90 6.96 -19.30 -29.59
N VAL A 91 5.88 -19.33 -30.38
CA VAL A 91 5.53 -20.43 -31.28
C VAL A 91 5.52 -19.86 -32.69
N LEU A 92 6.45 -20.30 -33.55
CA LEU A 92 6.59 -19.80 -34.93
C LEU A 92 5.58 -20.43 -35.91
N GLY A 93 4.46 -20.93 -35.40
CA GLY A 93 3.40 -21.63 -36.14
C GLY A 93 2.10 -21.65 -35.34
N ASN A 94 1.23 -22.63 -35.60
CA ASN A 94 -0.01 -22.84 -34.88
C ASN A 94 0.23 -23.46 -33.49
N LEU A 95 -0.61 -23.11 -32.51
CA LEU A 95 -0.64 -23.75 -31.20
C LEU A 95 -1.99 -24.47 -31.03
N THR A 96 -1.98 -25.79 -30.88
CA THR A 96 -3.17 -26.61 -30.62
C THR A 96 -3.04 -27.33 -29.29
N VAL A 97 -3.92 -27.03 -28.35
CA VAL A 97 -3.96 -27.63 -27.02
C VAL A 97 -5.25 -28.41 -26.88
N LYS A 98 -5.16 -29.73 -26.70
CA LYS A 98 -6.33 -30.57 -26.43
C LYS A 98 -6.66 -30.53 -24.94
N GLY A 99 -7.02 -29.35 -24.47
CA GLY A 99 -7.22 -29.04 -23.05
C GLY A 99 -7.34 -27.53 -22.83
N ASN A 100 -7.19 -27.12 -21.58
CA ASN A 100 -7.26 -25.73 -21.17
C ASN A 100 -5.88 -25.05 -21.25
N ILE A 101 -5.85 -23.77 -21.63
CA ILE A 101 -4.67 -22.91 -21.56
C ILE A 101 -4.85 -21.93 -20.41
N SER A 102 -3.83 -21.82 -19.57
CA SER A 102 -3.72 -20.87 -18.47
C SER A 102 -2.37 -20.16 -18.51
N THR A 103 -2.36 -18.83 -18.38
CA THR A 103 -1.13 -18.07 -18.14
C THR A 103 -1.28 -17.21 -16.89
N PHE A 104 -0.27 -17.16 -16.04
CA PHE A 104 -0.32 -16.47 -14.75
C PHE A 104 0.88 -15.52 -14.55
N SER A 105 1.22 -14.76 -15.59
CA SER A 105 2.27 -13.72 -15.53
C SER A 105 1.78 -12.41 -16.11
N LEU A 106 1.88 -11.34 -15.32
CA LEU A 106 1.57 -9.96 -15.74
C LEU A 106 2.69 -9.32 -16.58
N SER A 107 3.76 -10.03 -16.93
CA SER A 107 4.89 -9.42 -17.65
C SER A 107 5.57 -10.32 -18.66
N ASN A 108 5.20 -11.60 -18.71
CA ASN A 108 5.83 -12.57 -19.61
C ASN A 108 4.90 -12.87 -20.79
N PRO A 109 5.13 -12.25 -21.95
CA PRO A 109 4.26 -12.41 -23.12
C PRO A 109 4.35 -13.77 -23.80
N TRP A 110 3.29 -14.11 -24.53
CA TRP A 110 3.23 -15.21 -25.48
C TRP A 110 3.07 -14.69 -26.90
N VAL A 111 3.93 -15.14 -27.80
CA VAL A 111 3.91 -14.81 -29.23
C VAL A 111 3.60 -16.05 -30.04
N ILE A 112 2.52 -16.05 -30.82
CA ILE A 112 2.11 -17.14 -31.69
C ILE A 112 1.94 -16.62 -33.11
N LEU A 113 2.77 -17.09 -34.04
CA LEU A 113 2.74 -16.66 -35.45
C LEU A 113 1.71 -17.42 -36.31
N GLY A 114 0.74 -18.08 -35.67
CA GLY A 114 -0.35 -18.82 -36.30
C GLY A 114 -1.64 -18.76 -35.48
N ASN A 115 -2.50 -19.76 -35.67
CA ASN A 115 -3.76 -19.89 -34.94
C ASN A 115 -3.55 -20.55 -33.57
N VAL A 116 -4.39 -20.21 -32.59
CA VAL A 116 -4.45 -20.87 -31.28
C VAL A 116 -5.76 -21.64 -31.16
N THR A 117 -5.69 -22.92 -30.81
CA THR A 117 -6.88 -23.77 -30.58
C THR A 117 -6.84 -24.41 -29.19
N ALA A 118 -7.92 -24.32 -28.42
CA ALA A 118 -8.01 -24.88 -27.07
C ALA A 118 -9.45 -25.18 -26.64
N THR A 119 -9.64 -25.83 -25.48
CA THR A 119 -10.96 -25.98 -24.85
C THR A 119 -11.41 -24.66 -24.20
N ASN A 120 -10.60 -24.15 -23.28
CA ASN A 120 -10.77 -22.82 -22.66
C ASN A 120 -9.41 -22.13 -22.62
N ILE A 121 -9.39 -20.80 -22.65
CA ILE A 121 -8.18 -19.98 -22.55
C ILE A 121 -8.41 -18.92 -21.47
N VAL A 122 -7.56 -18.91 -20.45
CA VAL A 122 -7.49 -17.84 -19.44
C VAL A 122 -6.08 -17.29 -19.45
N THR A 123 -5.94 -15.99 -19.70
CA THR A 123 -4.61 -15.38 -19.88
C THR A 123 -4.51 -14.04 -19.18
N ASP A 124 -3.58 -13.97 -18.23
CA ASP A 124 -3.10 -12.71 -17.63
C ASP A 124 -1.86 -12.17 -18.36
N SER A 125 -1.30 -12.96 -19.28
CA SER A 125 -0.10 -12.59 -20.04
C SER A 125 -0.45 -11.84 -21.32
N PRO A 126 0.41 -10.89 -21.77
CA PRO A 126 0.22 -10.23 -23.05
C PRO A 126 0.28 -11.24 -24.20
N LEU A 127 -0.75 -11.24 -25.03
CA LEU A 127 -0.84 -12.13 -26.19
C LEU A 127 -0.53 -11.37 -27.48
N LEU A 128 0.31 -11.98 -28.32
CA LEU A 128 0.57 -11.53 -29.68
C LEU A 128 0.35 -12.67 -30.65
N ILE A 129 -0.81 -12.67 -31.30
CA ILE A 129 -1.26 -13.76 -32.17
C ILE A 129 -1.51 -13.21 -33.57
N THR A 130 -0.79 -13.74 -34.57
CA THR A 130 -0.99 -13.30 -35.97
C THR A 130 -2.16 -14.01 -36.64
N GLY A 131 -2.59 -15.17 -36.13
CA GLY A 131 -3.79 -15.88 -36.55
C GLY A 131 -5.02 -15.60 -35.68
N SER A 132 -5.96 -16.53 -35.67
CA SER A 132 -7.20 -16.49 -34.88
C SER A 132 -7.09 -17.35 -33.62
N ILE A 133 -7.86 -16.97 -32.58
CA ILE A 133 -8.12 -17.82 -31.42
C ILE A 133 -9.41 -18.61 -31.67
N ASN A 134 -9.36 -19.92 -31.47
CA ASN A 134 -10.50 -20.83 -31.57
C ASN A 134 -10.62 -21.66 -30.29
N ALA A 135 -11.51 -21.25 -29.38
CA ALA A 135 -11.82 -22.02 -28.18
C ALA A 135 -13.21 -22.67 -28.30
N SER A 136 -13.38 -23.92 -27.86
CA SER A 136 -14.71 -24.53 -27.82
C SER A 136 -15.57 -24.00 -26.65
N GLY A 137 -14.93 -23.46 -25.62
CA GLY A 137 -15.53 -22.94 -24.40
C GLY A 137 -15.31 -21.44 -24.22
N LEU A 138 -14.57 -21.06 -23.18
CA LEU A 138 -14.35 -19.66 -22.80
C LEU A 138 -13.00 -19.13 -23.26
N VAL A 139 -12.97 -17.87 -23.72
CA VAL A 139 -11.75 -17.05 -23.80
C VAL A 139 -11.85 -15.92 -22.80
N PHE A 140 -10.95 -15.88 -21.82
CA PHE A 140 -10.82 -14.82 -20.83
C PHE A 140 -9.44 -14.18 -20.98
N ILE A 141 -9.40 -12.89 -21.30
CA ILE A 141 -8.18 -12.10 -21.47
C ILE A 141 -8.15 -11.00 -20.42
N ASP A 142 -7.19 -11.07 -19.49
CA ASP A 142 -6.94 -10.02 -18.51
C ASP A 142 -5.77 -9.13 -18.95
N SER A 143 -6.08 -7.89 -19.33
CA SER A 143 -5.08 -6.89 -19.73
C SER A 143 -4.93 -5.86 -18.61
N TYR A 144 -3.95 -6.10 -17.73
CA TYR A 144 -3.61 -5.27 -16.57
C TYR A 144 -2.25 -4.58 -16.77
N TYR A 145 -2.06 -3.33 -16.33
CA TYR A 145 -0.88 -2.47 -16.63
C TYR A 145 -0.65 -2.22 -18.13
N ASP A 146 0.57 -1.84 -18.55
CA ASP A 146 0.98 -1.55 -19.94
C ASP A 146 1.04 -2.80 -20.86
N ASN A 147 0.08 -3.73 -20.73
CA ASN A 147 0.07 -5.07 -21.34
C ASN A 147 -0.95 -5.21 -22.49
N PRO A 148 -0.80 -4.52 -23.63
CA PRO A 148 -1.73 -4.66 -24.74
C PRO A 148 -1.65 -6.06 -25.35
N SER A 149 -2.80 -6.69 -25.60
CA SER A 149 -2.87 -7.94 -26.36
C SER A 149 -3.34 -7.65 -27.78
N THR A 150 -2.67 -8.23 -28.76
CA THR A 150 -2.98 -8.06 -30.19
C THR A 150 -3.21 -9.40 -30.86
N ILE A 151 -4.42 -9.61 -31.34
CA ILE A 151 -4.87 -10.76 -32.10
C ILE A 151 -5.22 -10.26 -33.51
N LYS A 152 -4.39 -10.54 -34.51
CA LYS A 152 -4.66 -10.09 -35.89
C LYS A 152 -5.83 -10.82 -36.54
N GLY A 153 -6.18 -12.00 -36.05
CA GLY A 153 -7.35 -12.76 -36.52
C GLY A 153 -8.61 -12.50 -35.71
N SER A 154 -9.53 -13.46 -35.80
CA SER A 154 -10.78 -13.48 -35.04
C SER A 154 -10.60 -14.17 -33.69
N ILE A 155 -11.44 -13.84 -32.71
CA ILE A 155 -11.62 -14.64 -31.49
C ILE A 155 -12.96 -15.36 -31.59
N ASN A 156 -12.91 -16.69 -31.69
CA ASN A 156 -14.08 -17.56 -31.76
C ASN A 156 -14.16 -18.38 -30.47
N ALA A 157 -15.23 -18.21 -29.71
CA ALA A 157 -15.45 -18.94 -28.46
C ALA A 157 -16.94 -19.02 -28.14
N ARG A 158 -17.35 -19.92 -27.25
CA ARG A 158 -18.72 -19.91 -26.73
C ARG A 158 -19.00 -18.63 -25.94
N GLY A 159 -18.05 -18.23 -25.09
CA GLY A 159 -18.10 -16.98 -24.33
C GLY A 159 -16.76 -16.25 -24.37
N ILE A 160 -16.78 -14.92 -24.44
CA ILE A 160 -15.59 -14.08 -24.45
C ILE A 160 -15.67 -13.06 -23.31
N PHE A 161 -14.64 -13.02 -22.48
CA PHE A 161 -14.39 -11.98 -21.48
C PHE A 161 -13.09 -11.25 -21.80
N ILE A 162 -13.15 -9.93 -21.84
CA ILE A 162 -11.99 -9.08 -22.07
C ILE A 162 -11.95 -8.02 -20.97
N ASN A 163 -10.90 -8.03 -20.15
CA ASN A 163 -10.59 -6.91 -19.27
C ASN A 163 -9.58 -5.99 -19.93
N ASP A 164 -10.04 -4.89 -20.51
CA ASP A 164 -9.23 -3.89 -21.24
C ASP A 164 -9.36 -2.48 -20.65
N ILE A 165 -9.65 -2.37 -19.35
CA ILE A 165 -9.79 -1.08 -18.66
C ILE A 165 -8.48 -0.29 -18.68
N ILE A 166 -7.35 -0.98 -18.53
CA ILE A 166 -6.03 -0.36 -18.38
C ILE A 166 -5.23 -0.42 -19.69
N ALA A 167 -5.19 -1.58 -20.35
CA ALA A 167 -4.56 -1.74 -21.66
C ALA A 167 -5.50 -2.36 -22.70
N PRO A 168 -5.40 -1.96 -23.98
CA PRO A 168 -6.32 -2.40 -25.00
C PRO A 168 -6.07 -3.85 -25.44
N VAL A 169 -7.15 -4.58 -25.69
CA VAL A 169 -7.13 -5.86 -26.41
C VAL A 169 -7.70 -5.65 -27.81
N VAL A 170 -6.87 -5.83 -28.82
CA VAL A 170 -7.23 -5.63 -30.23
C VAL A 170 -7.43 -6.98 -30.90
N ALA A 171 -8.62 -7.20 -31.46
CA ALA A 171 -8.94 -8.34 -32.31
C ALA A 171 -9.64 -7.85 -33.59
N SER A 172 -9.44 -8.52 -34.73
CA SER A 172 -10.09 -8.10 -35.98
C SER A 172 -11.61 -8.36 -36.00
N SER A 173 -12.06 -9.40 -35.30
CA SER A 173 -13.48 -9.68 -35.08
C SER A 173 -13.66 -10.66 -33.92
N THR A 174 -14.87 -10.74 -33.39
CA THR A 174 -15.25 -11.72 -32.35
C THR A 174 -16.51 -12.45 -32.76
N ASN A 175 -16.59 -13.74 -32.42
CA ASN A 175 -17.75 -14.59 -32.66
C ASN A 175 -18.02 -15.44 -31.42
N SER A 176 -19.15 -15.18 -30.76
CA SER A 176 -19.53 -15.86 -29.52
C SER A 176 -21.02 -15.75 -29.21
N GLU A 177 -21.51 -16.59 -28.28
CA GLU A 177 -22.89 -16.48 -27.77
C GLU A 177 -23.07 -15.20 -26.93
N PHE A 178 -22.00 -14.78 -26.26
CA PHE A 178 -21.89 -13.49 -25.58
C PHE A 178 -20.44 -13.00 -25.59
N MET A 179 -20.25 -11.69 -25.58
CA MET A 179 -18.97 -11.05 -25.34
C MET A 179 -19.17 -9.98 -24.28
N VAL A 180 -18.40 -10.04 -23.20
CA VAL A 180 -18.42 -9.01 -22.17
C VAL A 180 -17.04 -8.38 -22.10
N ARG A 181 -17.02 -7.06 -22.21
CA ARG A 181 -15.79 -6.27 -22.21
C ARG A 181 -15.83 -5.28 -21.05
N ALA A 182 -14.75 -5.21 -20.28
CA ALA A 182 -14.68 -4.38 -19.09
C ALA A 182 -14.73 -2.87 -19.39
N SER A 183 -14.20 -2.44 -20.54
CA SER A 183 -14.35 -1.06 -21.02
C SER A 183 -15.77 -0.70 -21.47
N ASP A 184 -16.61 -1.69 -21.83
CA ASP A 184 -17.99 -1.45 -22.26
C ASP A 184 -18.97 -1.46 -21.07
N LYS A 185 -19.16 -0.27 -20.49
CA LYS A 185 -19.92 -0.08 -19.25
C LYS A 185 -21.43 -0.27 -19.39
N ASN A 186 -21.95 -0.52 -20.59
CA ASN A 186 -23.40 -0.51 -20.88
C ASN A 186 -23.95 -1.83 -21.43
N ASP A 187 -23.17 -2.90 -21.47
CA ASP A 187 -23.54 -4.16 -22.13
C ASP A 187 -24.39 -5.12 -21.25
N THR A 188 -25.55 -4.65 -20.78
CA THR A 188 -26.45 -5.46 -19.93
C THR A 188 -26.99 -6.70 -20.65
N GLU A 189 -27.10 -6.67 -21.97
CA GLU A 189 -27.62 -7.81 -22.75
C GLU A 189 -26.66 -9.00 -22.75
N ASN A 190 -25.37 -8.78 -23.06
CA ASN A 190 -24.39 -9.86 -23.02
C ASN A 190 -24.13 -10.34 -21.59
N VAL A 191 -24.30 -9.47 -20.59
CA VAL A 191 -24.30 -9.85 -19.17
C VAL A 191 -25.43 -10.84 -18.85
N LYS A 192 -26.66 -10.54 -19.25
CA LYS A 192 -27.79 -11.47 -19.05
C LYS A 192 -27.57 -12.80 -19.77
N LYS A 193 -26.97 -12.78 -20.97
CA LYS A 193 -26.59 -14.01 -21.70
C LYS A 193 -25.52 -14.80 -20.95
N ALA A 194 -24.47 -14.13 -20.47
CA ALA A 194 -23.40 -14.75 -19.69
C ALA A 194 -23.97 -15.42 -18.43
N LEU A 195 -24.81 -14.71 -17.67
CA LEU A 195 -25.46 -15.26 -16.47
C LEU A 195 -26.30 -16.50 -16.76
N LYS A 196 -26.88 -16.67 -17.95
CA LYS A 196 -27.63 -17.88 -18.32
C LYS A 196 -26.72 -19.07 -18.70
N ILE A 197 -25.46 -18.80 -19.05
CA ILE A 197 -24.54 -19.77 -19.65
C ILE A 197 -23.45 -20.22 -18.67
N ILE A 198 -22.87 -19.27 -17.91
CA ILE A 198 -21.74 -19.50 -16.99
C ILE A 198 -22.25 -19.77 -15.58
N ASN A 199 -21.56 -20.65 -14.86
CA ASN A 199 -21.86 -21.00 -13.48
C ASN A 199 -21.77 -19.75 -12.56
N PRO A 200 -22.78 -19.47 -11.70
CA PRO A 200 -22.74 -18.37 -10.73
C PRO A 200 -21.46 -18.29 -9.89
N ASP A 201 -20.83 -19.44 -9.61
CA ASP A 201 -19.60 -19.51 -8.82
C ASP A 201 -18.36 -19.01 -9.57
N ALA A 202 -18.44 -18.80 -10.90
CA ALA A 202 -17.36 -18.20 -11.68
C ALA A 202 -17.32 -16.67 -11.54
N TYR A 203 -18.36 -16.05 -10.97
CA TYR A 203 -18.45 -14.61 -10.80
C TYR A 203 -17.93 -14.19 -9.42
N TYR A 204 -17.34 -13.00 -9.37
CA TYR A 204 -17.09 -12.32 -8.11
C TYR A 204 -18.29 -11.45 -7.74
N TRP A 205 -18.87 -11.67 -6.57
CA TRP A 205 -20.10 -11.00 -6.13
C TRP A 205 -19.78 -9.91 -5.09
N GLY A 206 -19.09 -8.85 -5.52
CA GLY A 206 -18.56 -7.75 -4.69
C GLY A 206 -19.53 -6.60 -4.35
N LEU A 207 -19.00 -5.49 -3.82
CA LEU A 207 -19.75 -4.26 -3.49
C LEU A 207 -20.47 -3.65 -4.71
N ILE A 208 -21.76 -3.37 -4.57
CA ILE A 208 -22.60 -2.63 -5.54
C ILE A 208 -23.09 -1.38 -4.82
N ASN A 209 -22.74 -0.19 -5.32
CA ASN A 209 -23.18 1.10 -4.75
C ASN A 209 -24.25 1.81 -5.61
N ASP A 210 -24.67 1.22 -6.73
CA ASP A 210 -25.52 1.86 -7.75
C ASP A 210 -26.91 1.19 -7.87
N GLU A 211 -27.85 1.89 -8.48
CA GLU A 211 -29.24 1.45 -8.70
C GLU A 211 -29.38 0.40 -9.82
N ASP A 212 -28.33 0.17 -10.62
CA ASP A 212 -28.31 -0.83 -11.71
C ASP A 212 -27.46 -2.06 -11.33
N ALA A 213 -28.09 -3.03 -10.66
CA ALA A 213 -27.40 -4.19 -10.13
C ALA A 213 -26.78 -5.10 -11.20
N LEU A 214 -27.39 -5.21 -12.38
CA LEU A 214 -26.84 -6.04 -13.47
C LEU A 214 -25.59 -5.40 -14.09
N LYS A 215 -25.57 -4.06 -14.27
CA LYS A 215 -24.36 -3.35 -14.73
C LYS A 215 -23.23 -3.38 -13.70
N GLU A 216 -23.56 -3.25 -12.41
CA GLU A 216 -22.55 -3.24 -11.34
C GLU A 216 -21.94 -4.61 -11.04
N ILE A 217 -22.67 -5.72 -11.25
CA ILE A 217 -22.12 -7.09 -11.21
C ILE A 217 -20.89 -7.20 -12.13
N PHE A 218 -20.72 -6.35 -13.15
CA PHE A 218 -19.57 -6.41 -14.06
C PHE A 218 -18.55 -5.27 -13.89
N LYS A 219 -18.96 -4.06 -13.49
CA LYS A 219 -18.04 -2.90 -13.34
C LYS A 219 -16.85 -3.17 -12.39
N ARG A 220 -16.99 -4.04 -11.39
CA ARG A 220 -15.92 -4.36 -10.40
C ARG A 220 -15.40 -5.80 -10.46
N SER A 221 -16.04 -6.66 -11.23
CA SER A 221 -15.80 -8.10 -11.16
C SER A 221 -14.66 -8.57 -12.05
N ASN A 222 -14.25 -7.81 -13.08
CA ASN A 222 -13.23 -8.28 -14.02
C ASN A 222 -11.85 -8.52 -13.39
N ILE A 223 -11.45 -7.74 -12.37
CA ILE A 223 -10.17 -7.93 -11.67
C ILE A 223 -10.20 -9.17 -10.74
N ARG A 224 -11.38 -9.62 -10.30
CA ARG A 224 -11.54 -10.76 -9.35
C ARG A 224 -12.22 -11.99 -9.96
N MET A 225 -12.77 -11.90 -11.17
CA MET A 225 -13.40 -13.00 -11.90
C MET A 225 -12.38 -14.02 -12.38
N ALA A 226 -11.15 -13.60 -12.71
CA ALA A 226 -10.09 -14.49 -13.17
C ALA A 226 -9.90 -15.68 -12.20
N GLY A 227 -9.72 -15.42 -10.90
CA GLY A 227 -9.55 -16.46 -9.88
C GLY A 227 -10.77 -17.41 -9.77
N ASN A 228 -11.99 -16.88 -9.83
CA ASN A 228 -13.20 -17.71 -9.75
C ASN A 228 -13.41 -18.56 -11.01
N VAL A 229 -13.18 -18.00 -12.20
CA VAL A 229 -13.18 -18.72 -13.48
C VAL A 229 -12.14 -19.85 -13.45
N CYS A 230 -10.92 -19.56 -13.00
CA CYS A 230 -9.84 -20.54 -12.82
C CYS A 230 -10.24 -21.70 -11.90
N ASN A 231 -10.88 -21.39 -10.78
CA ASN A 231 -11.38 -22.41 -9.85
C ASN A 231 -12.49 -23.26 -10.46
N GLN A 232 -13.40 -22.68 -11.26
CA GLN A 232 -14.45 -23.44 -11.94
C GLN A 232 -13.93 -24.28 -13.11
N MET A 233 -12.87 -23.83 -13.78
CA MET A 233 -12.18 -24.61 -14.82
C MET A 233 -11.55 -25.87 -14.26
N LYS A 234 -10.88 -25.80 -13.10
CA LYS A 234 -10.35 -26.99 -12.39
C LYS A 234 -11.43 -28.01 -12.04
N LYS A 235 -12.63 -27.52 -11.72
CA LYS A 235 -13.78 -28.35 -11.34
C LYS A 235 -14.58 -28.84 -12.55
N GLU A 236 -14.16 -28.49 -13.77
CA GLU A 236 -14.89 -28.74 -15.03
C GLU A 236 -16.35 -28.25 -14.99
N ALA A 237 -16.60 -27.21 -14.20
CA ALA A 237 -17.94 -26.71 -13.86
C ALA A 237 -18.15 -25.25 -14.30
N LEU A 238 -17.37 -24.78 -15.27
CA LEU A 238 -17.39 -23.39 -15.75
C LEU A 238 -18.74 -23.01 -16.38
N PHE A 239 -19.32 -23.91 -17.15
CA PHE A 239 -20.61 -23.72 -17.81
C PHE A 239 -21.73 -24.41 -17.04
N ARG A 240 -22.91 -23.79 -17.03
CA ARG A 240 -24.11 -24.39 -16.43
C ARG A 240 -24.56 -25.61 -17.23
N PRO A 241 -24.97 -26.71 -16.58
CA PRO A 241 -25.59 -27.83 -17.27
C PRO A 241 -27.02 -27.48 -17.77
N LYS A 242 -27.79 -26.70 -17.00
CA LYS A 242 -29.08 -26.11 -17.41
C LYS A 242 -29.46 -24.92 -16.49
N PRO A 243 -29.89 -23.76 -17.01
CA PRO A 243 -30.40 -22.67 -16.18
C PRO A 243 -31.78 -23.01 -15.57
N SER A 244 -32.14 -22.34 -14.47
CA SER A 244 -33.50 -22.39 -13.93
C SER A 244 -34.52 -21.93 -14.99
N PRO A 245 -35.71 -22.58 -15.12
CA PRO A 245 -36.77 -22.14 -16.02
C PRO A 245 -37.18 -20.67 -15.79
N GLU A 246 -37.14 -20.20 -14.55
CA GLU A 246 -37.58 -18.88 -14.13
C GLU A 246 -36.50 -17.80 -14.31
N LEU A 247 -35.23 -18.16 -14.52
CA LEU A 247 -34.09 -17.22 -14.55
C LEU A 247 -34.28 -16.09 -15.57
N VAL A 248 -34.89 -16.37 -16.73
CA VAL A 248 -35.14 -15.35 -17.75
C VAL A 248 -36.07 -14.27 -17.23
N GLN A 249 -37.14 -14.66 -16.54
CA GLN A 249 -38.11 -13.76 -15.96
C GLN A 249 -37.49 -13.00 -14.77
N GLU A 250 -36.70 -13.68 -13.93
CA GLU A 250 -36.05 -13.06 -12.78
C GLU A 250 -35.00 -12.02 -13.20
N LEU A 251 -34.19 -12.30 -14.23
CA LEU A 251 -33.26 -11.31 -14.79
C LEU A 251 -33.99 -10.12 -15.41
N GLN A 252 -35.18 -10.34 -15.96
CA GLN A 252 -36.00 -9.25 -16.50
C GLN A 252 -36.55 -8.37 -15.37
N MET A 253 -37.03 -8.97 -14.28
CA MET A 253 -37.47 -8.23 -13.09
C MET A 253 -36.35 -7.38 -12.46
N LEU A 254 -35.12 -7.92 -12.41
CA LEU A 254 -33.95 -7.17 -11.92
C LEU A 254 -33.62 -5.97 -12.82
N ASP A 255 -33.65 -6.16 -14.13
CA ASP A 255 -33.38 -5.12 -15.12
C ASP A 255 -34.39 -3.97 -15.09
N GLU A 256 -35.65 -4.30 -14.81
CA GLU A 256 -36.74 -3.33 -14.64
C GLU A 256 -36.73 -2.64 -13.26
N GLY A 257 -35.82 -3.03 -12.36
CA GLY A 257 -35.79 -2.55 -10.98
C GLY A 257 -37.02 -2.97 -10.15
N ASN A 258 -37.77 -3.98 -10.60
CA ASN A 258 -39.02 -4.43 -9.98
C ASN A 258 -38.76 -5.36 -8.80
N VAL A 259 -38.15 -4.83 -7.75
CA VAL A 259 -37.78 -5.59 -6.53
C VAL A 259 -39.02 -6.21 -5.85
N ALA A 260 -40.17 -5.54 -5.93
CA ALA A 260 -41.43 -6.01 -5.36
C ALA A 260 -41.90 -7.35 -5.96
N ALA A 261 -41.46 -7.70 -7.17
CA ALA A 261 -41.83 -8.97 -7.82
C ALA A 261 -41.18 -10.20 -7.17
N PHE A 262 -40.15 -10.02 -6.35
CA PHE A 262 -39.52 -11.09 -5.58
C PHE A 262 -40.22 -11.35 -4.24
N GLU A 263 -41.13 -10.48 -3.82
CA GLU A 263 -41.81 -10.56 -2.53
C GLU A 263 -42.80 -11.73 -2.47
N GLY A 264 -42.87 -12.41 -1.32
CA GLY A 264 -43.79 -13.52 -1.08
C GLY A 264 -43.45 -14.83 -1.81
N ARG A 265 -42.39 -14.84 -2.63
CA ARG A 265 -41.82 -16.05 -3.21
C ARG A 265 -40.86 -16.71 -2.23
N ASP A 266 -40.76 -18.04 -2.30
CA ASP A 266 -39.77 -18.82 -1.57
C ASP A 266 -38.41 -18.69 -2.26
N ILE A 267 -37.40 -18.21 -1.54
CA ILE A 267 -36.04 -18.05 -2.06
C ILE A 267 -35.42 -19.37 -2.55
N ALA A 268 -35.91 -20.53 -2.10
CA ALA A 268 -35.47 -21.84 -2.60
C ALA A 268 -35.81 -22.05 -4.09
N THR A 269 -36.72 -21.25 -4.65
CA THR A 269 -37.09 -21.29 -6.08
C THR A 269 -36.25 -20.36 -6.95
N PHE A 270 -35.43 -19.48 -6.37
CA PHE A 270 -34.65 -18.51 -7.11
C PHE A 270 -33.40 -19.15 -7.72
N ASP A 271 -32.99 -18.67 -8.89
CA ASP A 271 -31.67 -19.00 -9.39
C ASP A 271 -30.58 -18.41 -8.46
N LEU A 272 -29.46 -19.13 -8.30
CA LEU A 272 -28.36 -18.71 -7.42
C LEU A 272 -27.78 -17.34 -7.82
N ALA A 273 -27.78 -16.99 -9.11
CA ALA A 273 -27.36 -15.66 -9.55
C ALA A 273 -28.29 -14.55 -9.02
N ILE A 274 -29.58 -14.84 -8.93
CA ILE A 274 -30.59 -13.92 -8.39
C ILE A 274 -30.43 -13.81 -6.88
N MET A 275 -30.34 -14.93 -6.17
CA MET A 275 -30.13 -14.96 -4.71
C MET A 275 -28.90 -14.15 -4.30
N ARG A 276 -27.79 -14.31 -5.02
CA ARG A 276 -26.55 -13.57 -4.73
C ARG A 276 -26.65 -12.09 -5.08
N THR A 277 -27.58 -11.67 -5.94
CA THR A 277 -27.76 -10.26 -6.34
C THR A 277 -28.67 -9.51 -5.37
N LEU A 278 -29.79 -10.14 -4.95
CA LEU A 278 -30.85 -9.51 -4.16
C LEU A 278 -30.36 -8.76 -2.89
N PRO A 279 -29.43 -9.28 -2.07
CA PRO A 279 -28.94 -8.60 -0.87
C PRO A 279 -28.41 -7.18 -1.09
N ARG A 280 -28.02 -6.84 -2.33
CA ARG A 280 -27.41 -5.56 -2.68
C ARG A 280 -28.42 -4.52 -3.17
N LEU A 281 -29.66 -4.93 -3.41
CA LEU A 281 -30.70 -4.04 -3.90
C LEU A 281 -31.28 -3.22 -2.76
N LYS A 282 -31.43 -1.91 -3.00
CA LYS A 282 -32.24 -1.06 -2.12
C LYS A 282 -33.71 -1.46 -2.25
N GLY A 283 -34.45 -1.37 -1.15
CA GLY A 283 -35.91 -1.53 -1.17
C GLY A 283 -36.44 -2.97 -1.12
N ILE A 284 -35.59 -4.00 -0.99
CA ILE A 284 -36.07 -5.35 -0.62
C ILE A 284 -36.80 -5.29 0.74
N SER A 285 -37.82 -6.11 0.96
CA SER A 285 -38.55 -6.10 2.24
C SER A 285 -37.75 -6.74 3.38
N ALA A 286 -38.15 -6.46 4.62
CA ALA A 286 -37.61 -7.12 5.80
C ALA A 286 -37.88 -8.64 5.77
N ASN A 287 -39.00 -9.09 5.20
CA ASN A 287 -39.32 -10.51 5.06
C ASN A 287 -38.36 -11.20 4.09
N LEU A 288 -38.07 -10.58 2.94
CA LEU A 288 -37.12 -11.11 1.98
C LEU A 288 -35.70 -11.13 2.54
N ARG A 289 -35.27 -10.07 3.26
CA ARG A 289 -33.98 -10.07 4.00
C ARG A 289 -33.87 -11.22 5.00
N LYS A 290 -34.94 -11.47 5.79
CA LYS A 290 -35.01 -12.59 6.74
C LYS A 290 -34.92 -13.94 6.06
N GLN A 291 -35.45 -14.10 4.85
CA GLN A 291 -35.23 -15.32 4.07
C GLN A 291 -33.78 -15.43 3.59
N LEU A 292 -33.22 -14.38 2.98
CA LEU A 292 -31.86 -14.38 2.41
C LEU A 292 -30.76 -14.66 3.43
N ILE A 293 -30.86 -14.07 4.64
CA ILE A 293 -29.89 -14.31 5.73
C ILE A 293 -29.95 -15.75 6.27
N ASN A 294 -31.05 -16.46 6.04
CA ASN A 294 -31.24 -17.86 6.40
C ASN A 294 -31.14 -18.81 5.18
N SER A 295 -30.59 -18.34 4.06
CA SER A 295 -30.36 -19.18 2.88
C SER A 295 -29.29 -20.25 3.14
N ASN A 296 -29.14 -21.20 2.21
CA ASN A 296 -28.08 -22.22 2.28
C ASN A 296 -26.80 -21.81 1.55
N ASP A 297 -26.75 -20.60 0.97
CA ASP A 297 -25.59 -20.10 0.21
C ASP A 297 -24.80 -19.09 1.03
N GLY A 298 -23.58 -19.47 1.45
CA GLY A 298 -22.74 -18.62 2.30
C GLY A 298 -22.44 -17.24 1.71
N GLN A 299 -22.32 -17.11 0.38
CA GLN A 299 -22.08 -15.80 -0.26
C GLN A 299 -23.31 -14.88 -0.17
N THR A 300 -24.52 -15.45 -0.33
CA THR A 300 -25.78 -14.74 -0.14
C THR A 300 -25.92 -14.28 1.30
N ILE A 301 -25.63 -15.13 2.29
CA ILE A 301 -25.69 -14.79 3.72
C ILE A 301 -24.71 -13.68 4.07
N ALA A 302 -23.44 -13.81 3.64
CA ALA A 302 -22.43 -12.78 3.90
C ALA A 302 -22.79 -11.44 3.25
N SER A 303 -23.27 -11.47 2.00
CA SER A 303 -23.76 -10.27 1.33
C SER A 303 -24.95 -9.67 2.07
N MET A 304 -25.88 -10.51 2.56
CA MET A 304 -27.04 -10.03 3.30
C MET A 304 -26.63 -9.38 4.63
N ALA A 305 -25.76 -10.03 5.41
CA ALA A 305 -25.26 -9.48 6.66
C ALA A 305 -24.58 -8.11 6.47
N ARG A 306 -23.87 -7.93 5.36
CA ARG A 306 -23.21 -6.66 5.02
C ARG A 306 -24.21 -5.50 4.84
N TYR A 307 -25.32 -5.73 4.14
CA TYR A 307 -26.27 -4.66 3.75
C TYR A 307 -27.54 -4.59 4.60
N MET A 308 -27.81 -5.60 5.44
CA MET A 308 -28.98 -5.64 6.30
C MET A 308 -28.96 -4.47 7.31
N PRO A 309 -30.11 -3.81 7.57
CA PRO A 309 -30.17 -2.74 8.56
C PRO A 309 -29.73 -3.19 9.96
N ASP A 310 -29.08 -2.29 10.72
CA ASP A 310 -28.53 -2.61 12.05
C ASP A 310 -29.60 -3.14 13.01
N ASN A 311 -30.78 -2.52 13.03
CA ASN A 311 -31.89 -2.94 13.88
C ASN A 311 -32.33 -4.37 13.58
N GLU A 312 -32.24 -4.83 12.32
CA GLU A 312 -32.58 -6.21 11.95
C GLU A 312 -31.43 -7.19 12.24
N ILE A 313 -30.16 -6.76 12.13
CA ILE A 313 -29.00 -7.55 12.58
C ILE A 313 -29.08 -7.80 14.09
N LEU A 314 -29.49 -6.80 14.85
CA LEU A 314 -29.68 -6.91 16.30
C LEU A 314 -30.86 -7.83 16.68
N GLU A 315 -31.76 -8.17 15.75
CA GLU A 315 -32.80 -9.20 15.97
C GLU A 315 -32.29 -10.64 15.76
N LEU A 316 -31.10 -10.84 15.15
CA LEU A 316 -30.55 -12.17 14.94
C LEU A 316 -30.28 -12.87 16.27
N THR A 317 -30.40 -14.19 16.32
CA THR A 317 -29.97 -15.00 17.46
C THR A 317 -28.44 -15.01 17.56
N ASP A 318 -27.89 -15.29 18.74
CA ASP A 318 -26.43 -15.39 18.91
C ASP A 318 -25.82 -16.50 18.03
N GLN A 319 -26.56 -17.57 17.78
CA GLN A 319 -26.17 -18.62 16.84
C GLN A 319 -26.07 -18.11 15.39
N GLN A 320 -27.04 -17.31 14.94
CA GLN A 320 -27.00 -16.70 13.61
C GLN A 320 -25.89 -15.65 13.51
N LEU A 321 -25.73 -14.82 14.54
CA LEU A 321 -24.71 -13.77 14.57
C LEU A 321 -23.28 -14.35 14.63
N GLY A 322 -23.11 -15.50 15.28
CA GLY A 322 -21.85 -16.25 15.33
C GLY A 322 -21.59 -17.14 14.11
N TYR A 323 -22.52 -17.24 13.16
CA TYR A 323 -22.34 -18.03 11.97
C TYR A 323 -21.31 -17.38 11.03
N GLN A 324 -20.31 -18.15 10.57
CA GLN A 324 -19.13 -17.62 9.87
C GLN A 324 -19.46 -16.71 8.68
N PRO A 325 -20.37 -17.07 7.74
CA PRO A 325 -20.78 -16.16 6.68
C PRO A 325 -21.35 -14.81 7.17
N VAL A 326 -22.15 -14.81 8.23
CA VAL A 326 -22.69 -13.57 8.81
C VAL A 326 -21.57 -12.71 9.37
N VAL A 327 -20.66 -13.31 10.13
CA VAL A 327 -19.48 -12.63 10.69
C VAL A 327 -18.65 -11.99 9.57
N LEU A 328 -18.31 -12.73 8.52
CA LEU A 328 -17.54 -12.22 7.38
C LEU A 328 -18.24 -11.04 6.71
N GLY A 329 -19.57 -11.11 6.53
CA GLY A 329 -20.35 -10.00 5.98
C GLY A 329 -20.34 -8.74 6.84
N LEU A 330 -20.41 -8.89 8.17
CA LEU A 330 -20.41 -7.76 9.11
C LEU A 330 -19.03 -7.09 9.22
N LEU A 331 -17.94 -7.84 9.07
CA LEU A 331 -16.58 -7.28 9.08
C LEU A 331 -16.30 -6.43 7.85
N ASP A 332 -16.86 -6.84 6.71
CA ASP A 332 -16.82 -6.13 5.43
C ASP A 332 -17.70 -4.86 5.41
N ARG A 333 -18.51 -4.63 6.45
CA ARG A 333 -19.40 -3.48 6.55
C ARG A 333 -18.67 -2.26 7.11
N GLU A 334 -18.77 -1.12 6.43
CA GLU A 334 -18.28 0.16 6.93
C GLU A 334 -19.34 1.26 6.76
N PRO A 335 -19.77 1.94 7.85
CA PRO A 335 -19.46 1.67 9.26
C PRO A 335 -20.27 0.48 9.83
N LEU A 336 -19.68 -0.25 10.78
CA LEU A 336 -20.39 -1.20 11.65
C LEU A 336 -20.67 -0.53 12.99
N SER A 337 -21.90 -0.62 13.49
CA SER A 337 -22.25 0.04 14.75
C SER A 337 -21.60 -0.59 15.96
N VAL A 338 -21.36 0.26 16.96
CA VAL A 338 -20.82 -0.15 18.27
C VAL A 338 -21.68 -1.21 18.93
N GLU A 339 -23.01 -1.14 18.79
CA GLU A 339 -23.93 -2.11 19.39
C GLU A 339 -23.72 -3.54 18.82
N ILE A 340 -23.57 -3.66 17.50
CA ILE A 340 -23.29 -4.94 16.84
C ILE A 340 -21.90 -5.45 17.25
N MET A 341 -20.88 -4.59 17.24
CA MET A 341 -19.53 -4.96 17.68
C MET A 341 -19.52 -5.43 19.13
N THR A 342 -20.26 -4.76 20.02
CA THR A 342 -20.42 -5.16 21.41
C THR A 342 -21.07 -6.53 21.49
N ARG A 343 -22.16 -6.78 20.76
CA ARG A 343 -22.80 -8.11 20.80
C ARG A 343 -21.88 -9.21 20.25
N MET A 344 -21.18 -8.94 19.15
CA MET A 344 -20.20 -9.87 18.57
C MET A 344 -19.06 -10.20 19.53
N SER A 345 -18.59 -9.23 20.33
CA SER A 345 -17.51 -9.46 21.30
C SER A 345 -17.92 -10.32 22.50
N HIS A 346 -19.23 -10.55 22.71
CA HIS A 346 -19.77 -11.41 23.76
C HIS A 346 -20.20 -12.80 23.25
N LEU A 347 -20.11 -13.06 21.95
CA LEU A 347 -20.48 -14.37 21.38
C LEU A 347 -19.60 -15.50 21.94
N PRO A 348 -20.10 -16.75 22.03
CA PRO A 348 -19.28 -17.92 22.35
C PRO A 348 -18.04 -17.98 21.46
N ASP A 349 -16.97 -18.59 21.97
CA ASP A 349 -15.68 -18.58 21.29
C ASP A 349 -15.76 -19.12 19.85
N GLY A 350 -15.17 -18.39 18.90
CA GLY A 350 -15.30 -18.67 17.47
C GLY A 350 -14.93 -17.50 16.55
N VAL A 351 -15.38 -17.59 15.30
CA VAL A 351 -15.03 -16.68 14.19
C VAL A 351 -15.38 -15.21 14.48
N GLY A 352 -16.45 -14.93 15.25
CA GLY A 352 -16.92 -13.59 15.59
C GLY A 352 -15.90 -12.72 16.35
N PRO A 353 -15.63 -13.02 17.63
CA PRO A 353 -14.66 -12.27 18.46
C PRO A 353 -13.25 -12.22 17.84
N LEU A 354 -12.79 -13.33 17.25
CA LEU A 354 -11.47 -13.43 16.63
C LEU A 354 -11.32 -12.43 15.48
N ASN A 355 -12.24 -12.45 14.52
CA ASN A 355 -12.13 -11.54 13.39
C ASN A 355 -12.51 -10.11 13.76
N LEU A 356 -13.34 -9.92 14.80
CA LEU A 356 -13.60 -8.59 15.33
C LEU A 356 -12.29 -7.94 15.84
N ALA A 357 -11.40 -8.71 16.49
CA ALA A 357 -10.11 -8.22 16.97
C ALA A 357 -9.20 -7.66 15.86
N LEU A 358 -9.42 -8.04 14.60
CA LEU A 358 -8.67 -7.56 13.44
C LEU A 358 -9.12 -6.17 12.95
N ARG A 359 -10.21 -5.60 13.47
CA ARG A 359 -10.70 -4.30 13.01
C ARG A 359 -9.93 -3.12 13.62
N GLU A 360 -9.64 -2.13 12.80
CA GLU A 360 -8.92 -0.92 13.21
C GLU A 360 -9.82 0.10 13.95
N ASN A 361 -11.14 0.04 13.75
CA ASN A 361 -12.09 1.00 14.31
C ASN A 361 -12.75 0.54 15.63
N LEU A 362 -12.15 -0.43 16.34
CA LEU A 362 -12.70 -0.95 17.59
C LEU A 362 -12.72 0.11 18.71
N PRO A 363 -13.89 0.30 19.35
CA PRO A 363 -13.99 1.01 20.62
C PRO A 363 -13.22 0.33 21.75
N LEU A 364 -12.72 1.13 22.70
CA LEU A 364 -11.86 0.66 23.78
C LEU A 364 -12.52 -0.40 24.67
N ASP A 365 -13.80 -0.23 25.01
CA ASP A 365 -14.57 -1.17 25.82
C ASP A 365 -14.68 -2.56 25.17
N ILE A 366 -14.78 -2.62 23.84
CA ILE A 366 -14.77 -3.88 23.10
C ILE A 366 -13.38 -4.53 23.12
N VAL A 367 -12.31 -3.74 22.94
CA VAL A 367 -10.93 -4.24 23.10
C VAL A 367 -10.72 -4.83 24.50
N MET A 368 -11.24 -4.15 25.54
CA MET A 368 -11.18 -4.64 26.92
C MET A 368 -11.93 -5.97 27.12
N THR A 369 -13.06 -6.17 26.44
CA THR A 369 -13.83 -7.42 26.48
C THR A 369 -13.07 -8.56 25.79
N LEU A 370 -12.48 -8.30 24.63
CA LEU A 370 -11.73 -9.30 23.87
C LEU A 370 -10.43 -9.72 24.59
N ALA A 371 -9.71 -8.77 25.19
CA ALA A 371 -8.43 -9.01 25.86
C ALA A 371 -8.53 -9.86 27.14
N LYS A 372 -9.73 -10.03 27.70
CA LYS A 372 -9.98 -10.88 28.89
C LYS A 372 -10.24 -12.35 28.54
N ARG A 373 -10.31 -12.70 27.26
CA ARG A 373 -10.58 -14.07 26.82
C ARG A 373 -9.28 -14.89 26.77
N ASP A 374 -9.42 -16.18 27.04
CA ASP A 374 -8.32 -17.15 27.12
C ASP A 374 -8.08 -17.80 25.75
N TRP A 375 -7.27 -17.18 24.88
CA TRP A 375 -6.97 -17.70 23.53
C TRP A 375 -5.59 -17.30 23.01
N ASP A 376 -4.67 -18.27 22.84
CA ASP A 376 -3.38 -18.08 22.18
C ASP A 376 -3.47 -17.28 20.86
N MET A 377 -4.54 -17.47 20.09
CA MET A 377 -4.70 -16.86 18.75
C MET A 377 -5.22 -15.41 18.75
N ILE A 378 -6.13 -15.04 19.68
CA ILE A 378 -6.54 -13.63 19.85
C ILE A 378 -5.41 -12.84 20.48
N ILE A 379 -4.73 -13.44 21.45
CA ILE A 379 -3.59 -12.81 22.09
C ILE A 379 -2.46 -12.67 21.05
N GLN A 380 -2.20 -13.65 20.17
CA GLN A 380 -1.26 -13.52 19.02
C GLN A 380 -1.55 -12.38 18.03
N GLU A 381 -2.83 -12.10 17.73
CA GLU A 381 -3.14 -10.97 16.86
C GLU A 381 -3.12 -9.62 17.60
N LEU A 382 -3.49 -9.60 18.89
CA LEU A 382 -3.29 -8.43 19.77
C LEU A 382 -1.81 -8.22 20.15
N TYR A 383 -0.95 -9.25 20.04
CA TYR A 383 0.45 -9.22 20.42
C TYR A 383 1.25 -8.18 19.62
N LYS A 384 0.91 -7.96 18.35
CA LYS A 384 1.54 -6.94 17.49
C LYS A 384 1.31 -5.51 18.02
N ASP A 385 0.25 -5.33 18.79
CA ASP A 385 -0.30 -4.03 19.16
C ASP A 385 -0.44 -3.86 20.68
N ALA A 386 0.36 -4.59 21.47
CA ALA A 386 0.34 -4.49 22.93
C ALA A 386 0.51 -3.04 23.42
N TRP A 387 1.24 -2.22 22.67
CA TRP A 387 1.43 -0.79 22.93
C TRP A 387 0.15 0.06 22.79
N LEU A 388 -0.88 -0.44 22.10
CA LEU A 388 -2.22 0.16 22.03
C LEU A 388 -3.11 -0.23 23.21
N LEU A 389 -2.68 -1.14 24.09
CA LEU A 389 -3.53 -1.63 25.17
C LEU A 389 -3.56 -0.66 26.37
N PRO A 390 -4.72 -0.49 27.03
CA PRO A 390 -4.83 0.25 28.28
C PRO A 390 -3.93 -0.32 29.38
N GLU A 391 -3.56 0.53 30.33
CA GLU A 391 -2.73 0.16 31.49
C GLU A 391 -3.31 -1.02 32.26
N SER A 392 -4.63 -1.03 32.44
CA SER A 392 -5.34 -2.07 33.18
C SER A 392 -5.24 -3.46 32.55
N ILE A 393 -5.02 -3.57 31.24
CA ILE A 393 -4.79 -4.86 30.55
C ILE A 393 -3.33 -5.26 30.65
N ILE A 394 -2.42 -4.31 30.41
CA ILE A 394 -0.98 -4.53 30.55
C ILE A 394 -0.63 -5.04 31.95
N ASP A 395 -1.27 -4.49 32.99
CA ASP A 395 -1.13 -4.96 34.37
C ASP A 395 -1.51 -6.43 34.56
N VAL A 396 -2.56 -6.90 33.89
CA VAL A 396 -2.99 -8.30 33.93
C VAL A 396 -1.98 -9.18 33.21
N TYR A 397 -1.49 -8.73 32.05
CA TYR A 397 -0.55 -9.50 31.24
C TYR A 397 0.77 -9.72 31.98
N ILE A 398 1.30 -8.68 32.61
CA ILE A 398 2.57 -8.72 33.38
C ILE A 398 2.48 -9.63 34.61
N ARG A 399 1.29 -9.82 35.18
CA ARG A 399 1.05 -10.68 36.35
C ARG A 399 0.64 -12.11 35.99
N SER A 400 0.54 -12.44 34.71
CA SER A 400 0.18 -13.79 34.26
C SER A 400 1.23 -14.81 34.72
N ASP A 401 0.81 -16.01 35.07
CA ASP A 401 1.72 -17.13 35.33
C ASP A 401 2.36 -17.65 34.03
N ASP A 402 1.73 -17.38 32.87
CA ASP A 402 2.23 -17.75 31.55
C ASP A 402 3.24 -16.71 31.01
N SER A 403 4.47 -17.18 30.71
CA SER A 403 5.52 -16.33 30.17
C SER A 403 5.24 -15.77 28.78
N SER A 404 4.44 -16.46 27.94
CA SER A 404 4.07 -15.97 26.61
C SER A 404 3.18 -14.72 26.70
N ILE A 405 2.26 -14.69 27.68
CA ILE A 405 1.41 -13.54 27.97
C ILE A 405 2.25 -12.38 28.54
N ARG A 406 3.17 -12.67 29.47
CA ARG A 406 4.09 -11.65 30.02
C ARG A 406 5.01 -11.07 28.95
N GLN A 407 5.47 -11.89 28.00
CA GLN A 407 6.33 -11.46 26.87
C GLN A 407 5.66 -10.36 26.05
N VAL A 408 4.34 -10.35 26.02
CA VAL A 408 3.55 -9.34 25.32
C VAL A 408 3.19 -8.17 26.19
N GLY A 409 2.92 -8.41 27.47
CA GLY A 409 2.93 -7.32 28.44
C GLY A 409 4.19 -6.46 28.28
N ALA A 410 5.35 -7.09 28.04
CA ALA A 410 6.61 -6.41 27.78
C ALA A 410 6.64 -5.55 26.50
N GLY A 411 5.76 -5.82 25.54
CA GLY A 411 5.59 -5.03 24.31
C GLY A 411 4.68 -3.80 24.47
N GLY A 412 4.10 -3.58 25.66
CA GLY A 412 3.12 -2.54 25.95
C GLY A 412 3.69 -1.17 26.32
N GLN A 413 2.80 -0.21 26.56
CA GLN A 413 3.16 1.08 27.17
C GLN A 413 3.33 0.92 28.68
N LEU A 414 4.58 0.75 29.10
CA LEU A 414 4.97 0.41 30.47
C LEU A 414 5.33 1.65 31.30
N THR A 415 4.97 1.62 32.58
CA THR A 415 5.60 2.47 33.59
C THR A 415 6.99 1.93 33.95
N TYR A 416 7.85 2.77 34.53
CA TYR A 416 9.18 2.37 34.98
C TYR A 416 9.16 1.13 35.91
N ASN A 417 8.21 1.06 36.84
CA ASN A 417 8.11 -0.05 37.79
C ASN A 417 7.72 -1.37 37.11
N GLN A 418 6.75 -1.31 36.19
CA GLN A 418 6.34 -2.47 35.39
C GLN A 418 7.49 -3.01 34.53
N ALA A 419 8.22 -2.12 33.85
CA ALA A 419 9.37 -2.50 33.05
C ALA A 419 10.51 -3.07 33.91
N MET A 420 10.78 -2.51 35.10
CA MET A 420 11.78 -3.05 36.03
C MET A 420 11.39 -4.42 36.59
N GLN A 421 10.09 -4.68 36.80
CA GLN A 421 9.59 -6.00 37.16
C GLN A 421 9.88 -7.02 36.06
N LEU A 422 9.57 -6.68 34.81
CA LEU A 422 9.82 -7.54 33.64
C LEU A 422 11.32 -7.73 33.35
N ALA A 423 12.18 -6.74 33.63
CA ALA A 423 13.63 -6.89 33.54
C ALA A 423 14.20 -7.93 34.52
N ASN A 424 13.42 -8.28 35.55
CA ASN A 424 13.71 -9.33 36.52
C ASN A 424 13.00 -10.65 36.24
N ASP A 425 12.28 -10.76 35.11
CA ASP A 425 11.59 -12.00 34.74
C ASP A 425 12.57 -13.17 34.60
N SER A 426 12.09 -14.38 34.89
CA SER A 426 12.86 -15.61 34.74
C SER A 426 12.93 -16.10 33.29
N SER A 427 12.03 -15.63 32.42
CA SER A 427 12.02 -15.97 31.01
C SER A 427 12.88 -15.01 30.18
N ASN A 428 13.87 -15.55 29.46
CA ASN A 428 14.70 -14.79 28.55
C ASN A 428 13.88 -14.17 27.40
N ASP A 429 12.80 -14.81 26.95
CA ASP A 429 11.95 -14.29 25.88
C ASP A 429 11.23 -13.01 26.31
N VAL A 430 10.78 -12.95 27.58
CA VAL A 430 10.17 -11.76 28.18
C VAL A 430 11.17 -10.61 28.25
N VAL A 431 12.37 -10.90 28.76
CA VAL A 431 13.44 -9.91 28.90
C VAL A 431 13.90 -9.39 27.53
N THR A 432 14.00 -10.26 26.53
CA THR A 432 14.36 -9.90 25.15
C THR A 432 13.29 -9.03 24.50
N SER A 433 12.01 -9.40 24.66
CA SER A 433 10.88 -8.60 24.17
C SER A 433 10.86 -7.20 24.80
N LEU A 434 11.08 -7.11 26.11
CA LEU A 434 11.22 -5.82 26.81
C LEU A 434 12.37 -5.00 26.24
N ALA A 435 13.55 -5.61 26.06
CA ALA A 435 14.73 -4.95 25.53
C ALA A 435 14.48 -4.34 24.15
N LEU A 436 13.95 -5.14 23.21
CA LEU A 436 13.59 -4.71 21.87
C LEU A 436 12.57 -3.57 21.89
N LYS A 437 11.53 -3.68 22.72
CA LYS A 437 10.45 -2.70 22.70
C LYS A 437 10.79 -1.37 23.37
N LEU A 438 11.58 -1.40 24.46
CA LEU A 438 12.13 -0.17 25.04
C LEU A 438 12.99 0.58 24.04
N ALA A 439 13.83 -0.16 23.31
CA ALA A 439 14.66 0.33 22.24
C ALA A 439 13.84 1.02 21.14
N GLU A 440 12.87 0.30 20.55
CA GLU A 440 12.01 0.83 19.48
C GLU A 440 11.20 2.05 19.95
N MET A 441 10.51 1.97 21.10
CA MET A 441 9.64 3.05 21.56
C MET A 441 10.40 4.30 21.98
N LYS A 442 11.57 4.13 22.61
CA LYS A 442 12.42 5.28 22.96
C LYS A 442 12.84 6.02 21.69
N HIS A 443 13.20 5.27 20.65
CA HIS A 443 13.69 5.86 19.42
C HIS A 443 12.63 6.63 18.65
N HIS A 444 11.44 6.04 18.49
CA HIS A 444 10.33 6.69 17.81
C HIS A 444 9.62 7.75 18.67
N GLY A 445 10.16 8.15 19.83
CA GLY A 445 9.52 9.12 20.73
C GLY A 445 8.20 8.63 21.35
N GLN A 446 7.96 7.33 21.27
CA GLN A 446 6.72 6.63 21.56
C GLN A 446 6.63 6.14 23.02
N LEU A 447 7.57 6.53 23.90
CA LEU A 447 7.45 6.30 25.34
C LEU A 447 6.41 7.25 25.94
N LEU A 448 5.20 6.73 26.20
CA LEU A 448 4.06 7.53 26.68
C LEU A 448 3.89 7.51 28.20
N ARG A 449 4.32 6.41 28.87
CA ARG A 449 4.18 6.22 30.33
C ARG A 449 5.50 6.21 31.10
N MET A 450 6.59 6.53 30.40
CA MET A 450 7.93 6.53 30.95
C MET A 450 8.77 7.59 30.26
N THR A 451 9.72 8.16 31.00
CA THR A 451 10.69 9.11 30.46
C THR A 451 11.87 8.39 29.78
N PRO A 452 12.55 9.02 28.81
CA PRO A 452 13.77 8.45 28.24
C PRO A 452 14.83 8.10 29.29
N GLN A 453 14.96 8.91 30.35
CA GLN A 453 15.92 8.66 31.44
C GLN A 453 15.56 7.44 32.29
N GLU A 454 14.27 7.15 32.46
CA GLU A 454 13.81 5.92 33.11
C GLU A 454 14.07 4.70 32.24
N SER A 455 13.84 4.81 30.92
CA SER A 455 14.20 3.79 29.94
C SER A 455 15.71 3.50 29.97
N ASP A 456 16.55 4.54 30.05
CA ASP A 456 18.01 4.39 30.13
C ASP A 456 18.44 3.59 31.36
N LYS A 457 17.82 3.81 32.51
CA LYS A 457 18.11 3.05 33.75
C LYS A 457 17.83 1.56 33.56
N ILE A 458 16.74 1.22 32.88
CA ILE A 458 16.37 -0.18 32.61
C ILE A 458 17.35 -0.79 31.60
N ALA A 459 17.69 -0.06 30.52
CA ALA A 459 18.65 -0.52 29.53
C ALA A 459 20.04 -0.76 30.13
N VAL A 460 20.52 0.14 30.99
CA VAL A 460 21.78 -0.02 31.74
C VAL A 460 21.74 -1.25 32.64
N TYR A 461 20.63 -1.45 33.36
CA TYR A 461 20.44 -2.62 34.22
C TYR A 461 20.51 -3.93 33.42
N LEU A 462 19.79 -4.01 32.29
CA LEU A 462 19.79 -5.18 31.41
C LEU A 462 21.18 -5.43 30.81
N TYR A 463 21.86 -4.38 30.33
CA TYR A 463 23.22 -4.49 29.78
C TYR A 463 24.21 -5.06 30.80
N GLN A 464 24.14 -4.62 32.07
CA GLN A 464 25.03 -5.11 33.12
C GLN A 464 24.71 -6.56 33.52
N LYS A 465 23.43 -6.90 33.62
CA LYS A 465 22.98 -8.24 34.02
C LYS A 465 23.31 -9.31 32.98
N PHE A 466 23.25 -8.94 31.70
CA PHE A 466 23.40 -9.86 30.57
C PHE A 466 24.61 -9.53 29.69
N GLU A 467 25.71 -9.03 30.27
CA GLU A 467 26.89 -8.53 29.54
C GLU A 467 27.50 -9.56 28.55
N ASN A 468 27.24 -10.86 28.73
CA ASN A 468 27.75 -11.92 27.86
C ASN A 468 26.75 -12.44 26.81
N ASP A 469 25.52 -11.92 26.77
CA ASP A 469 24.48 -12.30 25.82
C ASP A 469 24.50 -11.33 24.62
N ASP A 470 25.16 -11.72 23.53
CA ASP A 470 25.31 -10.82 22.37
C ASP A 470 23.98 -10.51 21.69
N ASP A 471 23.01 -11.44 21.72
CA ASP A 471 21.71 -11.28 21.06
C ASP A 471 20.87 -10.25 21.84
N LEU A 472 20.82 -10.36 23.17
CA LEU A 472 20.14 -9.39 24.01
C LEU A 472 20.81 -8.01 23.98
N ILE A 473 22.15 -7.97 24.00
CA ILE A 473 22.87 -6.69 23.92
C ILE A 473 22.68 -6.04 22.55
N GLY A 474 22.63 -6.83 21.47
CA GLY A 474 22.23 -6.35 20.15
C GLY A 474 20.85 -5.70 20.18
N ALA A 475 19.87 -6.35 20.79
CA ALA A 475 18.52 -5.81 20.97
C ALA A 475 18.48 -4.50 21.79
N LEU A 476 19.35 -4.37 22.80
CA LEU A 476 19.43 -3.17 23.64
C LEU A 476 20.12 -1.98 22.96
N PHE A 477 20.81 -2.17 21.83
CA PHE A 477 21.70 -1.16 21.25
C PHE A 477 21.04 0.21 21.04
N LEU A 478 19.79 0.22 20.55
CA LEU A 478 18.90 1.39 20.39
C LEU A 478 18.58 2.10 21.73
N ALA A 479 18.52 1.36 22.84
CA ALA A 479 18.17 1.87 24.16
C ALA A 479 19.38 2.31 25.00
N LEU A 480 20.61 1.94 24.61
CA LEU A 480 21.81 2.19 25.41
C LEU A 480 22.14 3.68 25.49
N PRO A 481 22.59 4.20 26.65
CA PRO A 481 23.16 5.55 26.72
C PRO A 481 24.49 5.65 25.96
N ASP A 482 24.88 6.87 25.59
CA ASP A 482 26.02 7.17 24.71
C ASP A 482 27.34 6.47 25.10
N ASN A 483 27.64 6.39 26.39
CA ASN A 483 28.86 5.79 26.91
C ASN A 483 28.88 4.26 26.71
N LEU A 484 27.73 3.60 26.85
CA LEU A 484 27.60 2.17 26.65
C LEU A 484 27.54 1.83 25.16
N GLN A 485 26.90 2.67 24.34
CA GLN A 485 26.90 2.51 22.88
C GLN A 485 28.34 2.54 22.33
N PHE A 486 29.20 3.44 22.81
CA PHE A 486 30.61 3.48 22.45
C PHE A 486 31.38 2.21 22.87
N ASN A 487 31.15 1.72 24.10
CA ASN A 487 31.80 0.50 24.59
C ASN A 487 31.39 -0.73 23.79
N PHE A 488 30.11 -0.83 23.43
CA PHE A 488 29.59 -1.88 22.56
C PHE A 488 30.26 -1.85 21.19
N VAL A 489 30.31 -0.67 20.53
CA VAL A 489 30.99 -0.51 19.23
C VAL A 489 32.45 -0.95 19.30
N LYS A 490 33.17 -0.55 20.35
CA LYS A 490 34.57 -0.95 20.57
C LYS A 490 34.74 -2.46 20.76
N ARG A 491 33.79 -3.13 21.39
CA ARG A 491 33.78 -4.58 21.59
C ARG A 491 33.48 -5.31 20.29
N MET A 492 32.42 -4.92 19.60
CA MET A 492 31.98 -5.54 18.35
C MET A 492 32.98 -5.35 17.22
N GLU A 493 33.67 -4.21 17.17
CA GLU A 493 34.75 -3.95 16.20
C GLU A 493 35.81 -5.07 16.25
N LYS A 494 36.15 -5.54 17.46
CA LYS A 494 37.12 -6.63 17.64
C LYS A 494 36.56 -8.00 17.30
N LYS A 495 35.26 -8.20 17.47
CA LYS A 495 34.61 -9.50 17.38
C LYS A 495 34.10 -9.82 15.98
N SER A 496 33.49 -8.84 15.32
CA SER A 496 32.97 -8.96 13.96
C SER A 496 33.02 -7.59 13.26
N PRO A 497 34.12 -7.28 12.55
CA PRO A 497 34.25 -6.02 11.81
C PRO A 497 33.14 -5.80 10.76
N ALA A 498 32.63 -6.88 10.16
CA ALA A 498 31.56 -6.85 9.16
C ALA A 498 30.18 -6.50 9.74
N TYR A 499 30.01 -6.56 11.07
CA TYR A 499 28.78 -6.12 11.75
C TYR A 499 28.44 -4.67 11.40
N PHE A 500 29.47 -3.85 11.19
CA PHE A 500 29.41 -2.43 10.83
C PHE A 500 29.46 -2.19 9.32
N CYS A 501 29.07 -3.16 8.50
CA CYS A 501 28.80 -2.94 7.09
C CYS A 501 27.30 -3.15 6.78
N CYS A 502 26.57 -3.87 7.66
CA CYS A 502 25.15 -4.19 7.51
C CYS A 502 24.22 -3.05 8.00
N ARG A 503 22.91 -3.20 7.71
CA ARG A 503 21.83 -2.22 8.03
C ARG A 503 21.78 -1.79 9.50
N ASP A 504 22.33 -2.57 10.42
CA ASP A 504 22.30 -2.32 11.87
C ASP A 504 23.07 -1.05 12.31
N MET A 505 23.77 -0.39 11.39
CA MET A 505 24.43 0.90 11.60
C MET A 505 23.49 2.12 11.61
N GLN A 506 22.23 1.97 11.21
CA GLN A 506 21.23 3.05 11.16
C GLN A 506 20.84 3.64 12.54
N ILE A 507 21.51 3.24 13.62
CA ILE A 507 21.01 3.36 15.00
C ILE A 507 21.99 4.11 15.94
N ILE A 508 23.10 4.60 15.40
CA ILE A 508 24.13 5.25 16.22
C ILE A 508 23.72 6.68 16.59
N HIS A 509 23.62 6.96 17.88
CA HIS A 509 23.39 8.32 18.41
C HIS A 509 24.58 8.85 19.23
N SER A 510 25.54 8.00 19.59
CA SER A 510 26.77 8.37 20.28
C SER A 510 27.80 8.97 19.30
N ASP A 511 28.11 10.26 19.47
CA ASP A 511 29.11 10.96 18.66
C ASP A 511 30.49 10.28 18.71
N ALA A 512 30.89 9.78 19.88
CA ALA A 512 32.15 9.06 20.06
C ALA A 512 32.16 7.71 19.32
N ALA A 513 31.03 7.01 19.30
CA ALA A 513 30.88 5.75 18.58
C ALA A 513 30.96 5.98 17.06
N LEU A 514 30.24 6.99 16.55
CA LEU A 514 30.32 7.40 15.15
C LEU A 514 31.75 7.77 14.75
N GLN A 515 32.41 8.65 15.53
CA GLN A 515 33.77 9.08 15.23
C GLN A 515 34.73 7.89 15.13
N ARG A 516 34.58 6.91 16.02
CA ARG A 516 35.39 5.69 16.02
C ARG A 516 35.17 4.89 14.73
N LEU A 517 33.92 4.73 14.30
CA LEU A 517 33.58 4.02 13.08
C LEU A 517 34.09 4.71 11.83
N LEU A 518 33.85 6.01 11.66
CA LEU A 518 34.32 6.79 10.49
C LEU A 518 35.84 6.78 10.35
N THR A 519 36.56 6.63 11.47
CA THR A 519 38.03 6.53 11.49
C THR A 519 38.54 5.12 11.18
N ARG A 520 37.84 4.08 11.63
CA ARG A 520 38.30 2.67 11.53
C ARG A 520 37.80 1.95 10.29
N PHE A 521 36.60 2.32 9.82
CA PHE A 521 35.90 1.71 8.69
C PHE A 521 35.77 2.75 7.56
N ASN A 522 36.62 2.62 6.55
CA ASN A 522 36.60 3.45 5.36
C ASN A 522 35.79 2.76 4.26
N ASP A 523 34.49 2.64 4.49
CA ASP A 523 33.57 1.89 3.64
C ASP A 523 32.32 2.73 3.30
N PRO A 524 32.13 3.10 2.01
CA PRO A 524 30.97 3.86 1.56
C PRO A 524 29.61 3.20 1.86
N GLU A 525 29.53 1.86 1.89
CA GLU A 525 28.29 1.14 2.23
C GLU A 525 27.86 1.42 3.68
N GLY A 526 28.82 1.37 4.60
CA GLY A 526 28.60 1.76 5.99
C GLY A 526 28.17 3.22 6.15
N TRP A 527 28.71 4.13 5.35
CA TRP A 527 28.34 5.55 5.42
C TRP A 527 26.94 5.84 4.87
N SER A 528 26.50 5.16 3.81
CA SER A 528 25.10 5.24 3.35
C SER A 528 24.14 4.72 4.41
N ASN A 529 24.45 3.58 5.04
CA ASN A 529 23.63 3.09 6.15
C ASN A 529 23.59 4.08 7.32
N LEU A 530 24.69 4.76 7.63
CA LEU A 530 24.69 5.84 8.62
C LEU A 530 23.90 7.07 8.14
N ALA A 531 23.95 7.44 6.86
CA ALA A 531 23.23 8.60 6.34
C ALA A 531 21.71 8.46 6.40
N LYS A 532 21.19 7.22 6.34
CA LYS A 532 19.77 6.88 6.55
C LYS A 532 19.30 7.00 8.00
N ASN A 533 20.23 7.22 8.94
CA ASN A 533 19.90 7.36 10.34
C ASN A 533 19.35 8.79 10.61
N GLN A 534 18.04 8.87 10.82
CA GLN A 534 17.34 10.13 11.10
C GLN A 534 17.75 10.79 12.42
N TYR A 535 18.37 10.04 13.33
CA TYR A 535 18.72 10.46 14.69
C TYR A 535 20.11 11.07 14.80
N LEU A 536 20.83 11.19 13.69
CA LEU A 536 22.14 11.84 13.70
C LEU A 536 21.97 13.33 14.02
N SER A 537 22.66 13.79 15.05
CA SER A 537 22.82 15.22 15.28
C SER A 537 23.45 15.89 14.06
N THR A 538 23.18 17.18 13.86
CA THR A 538 23.77 17.96 12.77
C THR A 538 25.30 17.85 12.73
N SER A 539 25.96 17.87 13.89
CA SER A 539 27.42 17.68 14.02
C SER A 539 27.88 16.30 13.49
N MET A 540 27.12 15.25 13.80
CA MET A 540 27.40 13.90 13.32
C MET A 540 27.22 13.79 11.81
N LYS A 541 26.14 14.37 11.27
CA LYS A 541 25.93 14.45 9.82
C LYS A 541 27.03 15.21 9.10
N GLN A 542 27.49 16.34 9.64
CA GLN A 542 28.64 17.08 9.10
C GLN A 542 29.89 16.19 8.98
N LYS A 543 30.16 15.32 9.96
CA LYS A 543 31.32 14.40 9.89
C LYS A 543 31.18 13.40 8.75
N ILE A 544 29.99 12.83 8.55
CA ILE A 544 29.71 11.91 7.43
C ILE A 544 29.81 12.67 6.10
N TRP A 545 29.22 13.86 6.03
CA TRP A 545 29.27 14.77 4.87
C TRP A 545 30.72 15.03 4.43
N GLN A 546 31.58 15.45 5.37
CA GLN A 546 33.00 15.70 5.08
C GLN A 546 33.74 14.43 4.65
N ARG A 547 33.34 13.27 5.19
CA ARG A 547 33.95 11.98 4.86
C ARG A 547 33.61 11.57 3.42
N ALA A 548 32.34 11.65 3.04
CA ALA A 548 31.86 11.34 1.69
C ALA A 548 32.50 12.26 0.64
N LEU A 549 32.55 13.57 0.89
CA LEU A 549 33.23 14.51 -0.01
C LEU A 549 34.73 14.24 -0.14
N SER A 550 35.40 13.91 0.97
CA SER A 550 36.82 13.54 0.94
C SER A 550 37.04 12.26 0.13
N HIS A 551 36.10 11.31 0.17
CA HIS A 551 36.15 10.08 -0.60
C HIS A 551 36.03 10.34 -2.10
N ARG A 552 34.96 11.04 -2.55
CA ARG A 552 34.76 11.41 -3.97
C ARG A 552 35.95 12.18 -4.52
N LYS A 553 36.53 13.11 -3.74
CA LYS A 553 37.73 13.85 -4.13
C LYS A 553 38.94 12.95 -4.39
N ASN A 554 39.13 11.91 -3.59
CA ASN A 554 40.30 11.04 -3.67
C ASN A 554 40.10 9.86 -4.65
N ASN A 555 38.86 9.43 -4.88
CA ASN A 555 38.52 8.27 -5.70
C ASN A 555 37.37 8.55 -6.70
N PRO A 556 37.46 9.58 -7.56
CA PRO A 556 36.31 10.09 -8.31
C PRO A 556 35.65 9.04 -9.21
N LYS A 557 36.44 8.22 -9.93
CA LYS A 557 35.89 7.18 -10.82
C LYS A 557 35.18 6.06 -10.06
N ALA A 558 35.77 5.60 -8.96
CA ALA A 558 35.18 4.52 -8.16
C ALA A 558 33.91 4.99 -7.43
N ASP A 559 33.84 6.26 -7.06
CA ASP A 559 32.65 6.88 -6.46
C ASP A 559 31.52 7.03 -7.49
N SER A 560 31.83 7.50 -8.70
CA SER A 560 30.84 7.64 -9.79
C SER A 560 30.27 6.30 -10.26
N ASP A 561 31.06 5.22 -10.27
CA ASP A 561 30.58 3.88 -10.65
C ASP A 561 29.73 3.22 -9.55
N ALA A 562 29.77 3.74 -8.31
CA ALA A 562 29.12 3.17 -7.15
C ALA A 562 27.76 3.83 -6.89
N TYR A 563 26.73 3.46 -7.67
CA TYR A 563 25.41 4.09 -7.62
C TYR A 563 24.83 4.30 -6.20
N GLU A 564 24.62 3.22 -5.44
CA GLU A 564 23.98 3.26 -4.10
C GLU A 564 24.88 3.77 -2.97
N THR A 565 26.20 3.85 -3.19
CA THR A 565 27.18 4.23 -2.16
C THR A 565 28.05 5.42 -2.57
N SER A 566 27.67 6.08 -3.65
CA SER A 566 28.29 7.31 -4.14
C SER A 566 28.15 8.42 -3.11
N ALA A 567 29.03 9.40 -3.16
CA ALA A 567 28.85 10.59 -2.33
C ALA A 567 27.52 11.30 -2.65
N ASP A 568 27.02 11.24 -3.88
CA ASP A 568 25.73 11.82 -4.27
C ASP A 568 24.56 11.21 -3.49
N MET A 569 24.47 9.87 -3.47
CA MET A 569 23.46 9.16 -2.70
C MET A 569 23.60 9.41 -1.19
N ILE A 570 24.82 9.32 -0.64
CA ILE A 570 25.05 9.51 0.80
C ILE A 570 24.66 10.92 1.24
N LEU A 571 25.02 11.94 0.47
CA LEU A 571 24.70 13.34 0.79
C LEU A 571 23.20 13.61 0.65
N SER A 572 22.56 13.00 -0.37
CA SER A 572 21.10 13.02 -0.56
C SER A 572 20.35 12.41 0.62
N GLU A 573 20.81 11.27 1.15
CA GLU A 573 20.26 10.62 2.34
C GLU A 573 20.40 11.51 3.58
N LEU A 574 21.58 12.13 3.79
CA LEU A 574 21.79 13.04 4.93
C LEU A 574 20.84 14.24 4.93
N ILE A 575 20.50 14.76 3.75
CA ILE A 575 19.50 15.81 3.57
C ILE A 575 18.10 15.24 3.76
N SER A 576 17.80 14.06 3.21
CA SER A 576 16.44 13.51 3.25
C SER A 576 15.99 13.09 4.65
N TYR A 577 16.93 12.76 5.56
CA TYR A 577 16.62 12.20 6.88
C TYR A 577 17.07 13.09 8.04
N GLY A 578 16.16 13.85 8.67
CA GLY A 578 16.38 14.64 9.89
C GLY A 578 16.93 16.06 9.66
N GLU A 579 17.21 16.82 10.72
CA GLU A 579 17.67 18.21 10.62
C GLU A 579 19.08 18.35 10.01
N VAL A 580 19.28 19.31 9.11
CA VAL A 580 20.60 19.75 8.61
C VAL A 580 20.74 21.26 8.73
N ASP A 581 21.96 21.78 8.80
CA ASP A 581 22.18 23.22 8.89
C ASP A 581 22.22 23.92 7.53
N ASP A 582 22.05 25.25 7.57
CA ASP A 582 22.11 26.14 6.41
C ASP A 582 23.42 25.98 5.61
N GLN A 583 24.55 25.66 6.27
CA GLN A 583 25.84 25.54 5.60
C GLN A 583 25.91 24.26 4.74
N MET A 584 25.34 23.15 5.20
CA MET A 584 25.21 21.91 4.43
C MET A 584 24.32 22.14 3.21
N LEU A 585 23.18 22.83 3.37
CA LEU A 585 22.29 23.16 2.26
C LEU A 585 22.96 24.07 1.22
N LEU A 586 23.68 25.10 1.67
CA LEU A 586 24.45 25.98 0.78
C LEU A 586 25.56 25.21 0.06
N ASN A 587 26.27 24.33 0.76
CA ASN A 587 27.26 23.46 0.14
C ASN A 587 26.62 22.56 -0.93
N ALA A 588 25.43 22.01 -0.67
CA ALA A 588 24.69 21.21 -1.65
C ALA A 588 24.37 22.01 -2.92
N THR A 589 23.88 23.25 -2.80
CA THR A 589 23.63 24.10 -3.98
C THR A 589 24.89 24.38 -4.80
N SER A 590 26.04 24.53 -4.15
CA SER A 590 27.33 24.72 -4.82
C SER A 590 27.78 23.46 -5.56
N LEU A 591 27.57 22.28 -4.96
CA LEU A 591 27.90 20.98 -5.56
C LEU A 591 27.06 20.72 -6.82
N ILE A 592 25.73 20.88 -6.73
CA ILE A 592 24.78 20.71 -7.85
C ILE A 592 25.14 21.60 -9.03
N ARG A 593 25.66 22.80 -8.78
CA ARG A 593 26.12 23.71 -9.84
C ARG A 593 27.40 23.24 -10.54
N SER A 594 28.23 22.49 -9.84
CA SER A 594 29.63 22.21 -10.24
C SER A 594 29.83 20.91 -11.01
N ASP A 595 28.94 19.93 -10.82
CA ASP A 595 29.08 18.56 -11.33
C ASP A 595 27.69 17.89 -11.35
N ASP A 596 27.56 16.70 -11.93
CA ASP A 596 26.28 15.96 -11.95
C ASP A 596 26.00 15.37 -10.54
N TRP A 597 25.02 15.94 -9.83
CA TRP A 597 24.58 15.58 -8.46
C TRP A 597 23.04 15.43 -8.40
N ASP A 598 22.50 14.58 -9.28
CA ASP A 598 21.06 14.45 -9.51
C ASP A 598 20.28 13.97 -8.27
N PHE A 599 20.87 13.08 -7.44
CA PHE A 599 20.22 12.60 -6.22
C PHE A 599 20.15 13.68 -5.15
N LEU A 600 21.23 14.45 -5.01
CA LEU A 600 21.30 15.57 -4.08
C LEU A 600 20.36 16.71 -4.50
N GLU A 601 20.26 17.01 -5.79
CA GLU A 601 19.30 17.99 -6.31
C GLU A 601 17.86 17.56 -5.99
N SER A 602 17.53 16.28 -6.25
CA SER A 602 16.20 15.73 -5.97
C SER A 602 15.84 15.81 -4.48
N ALA A 603 16.76 15.47 -3.59
CA ALA A 603 16.55 15.60 -2.14
C ALA A 603 16.33 17.05 -1.73
N LEU A 604 17.13 17.99 -2.25
CA LEU A 604 17.01 19.40 -1.91
C LEU A 604 15.69 20.01 -2.41
N ILE A 605 15.21 19.64 -3.60
CA ILE A 605 13.92 20.10 -4.14
C ILE A 605 12.73 19.51 -3.38
N SER A 606 12.91 18.37 -2.69
CA SER A 606 11.87 17.75 -1.86
C SER A 606 11.65 18.42 -0.50
N TRP A 607 12.56 19.31 -0.08
CA TRP A 607 12.49 20.01 1.19
C TRP A 607 11.52 21.19 1.16
N ASP A 608 10.53 21.23 2.05
CA ASP A 608 9.46 22.23 2.02
C ASP A 608 9.79 23.59 2.66
N ASN A 609 10.81 23.68 3.51
CA ASN A 609 11.11 24.88 4.32
C ASN A 609 12.58 25.33 4.25
N LEU A 610 13.10 25.53 3.04
CA LEU A 610 14.48 25.97 2.87
C LEU A 610 14.70 27.43 3.33
N PRO A 611 15.89 27.75 3.86
CA PRO A 611 16.26 29.13 4.18
C PRO A 611 16.24 30.03 2.94
N ALA A 612 15.86 31.30 3.12
CA ALA A 612 15.77 32.27 2.02
C ALA A 612 17.08 32.44 1.23
N VAL A 613 18.23 32.27 1.88
CA VAL A 613 19.55 32.33 1.23
C VAL A 613 19.75 31.16 0.24
N VAL A 614 19.31 29.95 0.60
CA VAL A 614 19.38 28.75 -0.25
C VAL A 614 18.43 28.89 -1.43
N LEU A 615 17.20 29.36 -1.19
CA LEU A 615 16.21 29.62 -2.24
C LEU A 615 16.70 30.60 -3.30
N LYS A 616 17.45 31.63 -2.89
CA LYS A 616 18.03 32.61 -3.81
C LYS A 616 19.09 31.98 -4.72
N GLU A 617 19.93 31.09 -4.19
CA GLU A 617 20.93 30.36 -4.98
C GLU A 617 20.24 29.38 -5.94
N LEU A 618 19.24 28.62 -5.48
CA LEU A 618 18.49 27.70 -6.32
C LEU A 618 17.76 28.42 -7.45
N GLN A 619 17.12 29.56 -7.18
CA GLN A 619 16.48 30.37 -8.21
C GLN A 619 17.43 30.75 -9.35
N GLN A 620 18.72 30.98 -9.08
CA GLN A 620 19.66 31.38 -10.13
C GLN A 620 20.13 30.21 -11.01
N ASN A 621 20.16 28.99 -10.45
CA ASN A 621 20.86 27.86 -11.05
C ASN A 621 19.93 26.77 -11.62
N THR A 622 18.61 26.86 -11.40
CA THR A 622 17.64 25.83 -11.82
C THR A 622 16.78 26.23 -13.03
N PRO A 623 16.43 25.30 -13.94
CA PRO A 623 15.56 25.58 -15.09
C PRO A 623 14.13 25.97 -14.68
N ARG A 624 13.52 26.93 -15.38
CA ARG A 624 12.13 27.36 -15.12
C ARG A 624 11.16 26.39 -15.79
N ASN A 625 10.68 25.42 -15.02
CA ASN A 625 9.67 24.46 -15.44
C ASN A 625 8.56 24.32 -14.36
N ASP A 626 7.60 23.43 -14.60
CA ASP A 626 6.49 23.18 -13.66
C ASP A 626 6.96 22.71 -12.27
N ILE A 627 8.00 21.86 -12.23
CA ILE A 627 8.59 21.34 -10.98
C ILE A 627 9.17 22.49 -10.17
N TRP A 628 9.95 23.36 -10.82
CA TRP A 628 10.51 24.58 -10.24
C TRP A 628 9.42 25.50 -9.68
N ALA A 629 8.36 25.73 -10.44
CA ALA A 629 7.25 26.56 -9.99
C ALA A 629 6.59 25.97 -8.74
N LYS A 630 6.23 24.69 -8.76
CA LYS A 630 5.63 24.00 -7.61
C LYS A 630 6.54 24.03 -6.39
N PHE A 631 7.85 23.86 -6.57
CA PHE A 631 8.83 23.95 -5.49
C PHE A 631 8.76 25.32 -4.81
N PHE A 632 8.93 26.42 -5.53
CA PHE A 632 8.91 27.77 -4.94
C PHE A 632 7.55 28.16 -4.32
N LEU A 633 6.44 27.57 -4.78
CA LEU A 633 5.11 27.78 -4.21
C LEU A 633 4.88 27.00 -2.90
N ARG A 634 5.62 25.91 -2.65
CA ARG A 634 5.59 25.17 -1.38
C ARG A 634 6.37 25.88 -0.28
N GLN A 635 7.43 26.59 -0.65
CA GLN A 635 8.37 27.18 0.31
C GLN A 635 7.73 28.31 1.12
N GLU A 636 7.75 28.14 2.43
CA GLU A 636 7.31 29.16 3.38
C GLU A 636 8.11 30.48 3.23
N ASN A 637 9.42 30.37 2.97
CA ASN A 637 10.36 31.48 2.90
C ASN A 637 10.52 32.12 1.51
N SER A 638 9.73 31.70 0.51
CA SER A 638 9.78 32.33 -0.81
C SER A 638 9.40 33.81 -0.74
N SER A 639 10.17 34.65 -1.43
CA SER A 639 9.84 36.06 -1.61
C SER A 639 8.63 36.26 -2.54
N ARG A 640 7.96 37.41 -2.45
CA ARG A 640 6.90 37.80 -3.40
C ARG A 640 7.36 37.68 -4.86
N ALA A 641 8.61 38.06 -5.15
CA ALA A 641 9.15 37.98 -6.51
C ALA A 641 9.25 36.53 -7.00
N GLN A 642 9.75 35.63 -6.15
CA GLN A 642 9.85 34.19 -6.45
C GLN A 642 8.47 33.56 -6.63
N VAL A 643 7.51 33.83 -5.73
CA VAL A 643 6.13 33.31 -5.87
C VAL A 643 5.48 33.86 -7.15
N ASN A 644 5.66 35.15 -7.47
CA ASN A 644 5.12 35.72 -8.71
C ASN A 644 5.76 35.10 -9.96
N GLU A 645 7.08 34.86 -9.98
CA GLU A 645 7.76 34.15 -11.07
C GLU A 645 7.22 32.72 -11.20
N ALA A 646 7.12 31.98 -10.09
CA ALA A 646 6.60 30.63 -10.05
C ALA A 646 5.16 30.53 -10.56
N LEU A 647 4.27 31.42 -10.12
CA LEU A 647 2.90 31.46 -10.62
C LEU A 647 2.84 31.73 -12.12
N ARG A 648 3.71 32.59 -12.66
CA ARG A 648 3.77 32.87 -14.11
C ARG A 648 4.30 31.69 -14.92
N VAL A 649 5.26 30.94 -14.37
CA VAL A 649 5.74 29.70 -14.99
C VAL A 649 4.65 28.63 -14.98
N TYR A 650 3.96 28.46 -13.85
CA TYR A 650 2.89 27.47 -13.70
C TYR A 650 1.68 27.77 -14.60
N TYR A 651 1.22 29.02 -14.61
CA TYR A 651 0.07 29.48 -15.40
C TYR A 651 0.47 30.07 -16.76
N ALA A 652 1.61 29.67 -17.33
CA ALA A 652 2.09 30.22 -18.60
C ALA A 652 1.10 30.08 -19.76
N LEU A 653 0.19 29.09 -19.68
CA LEU A 653 -0.85 28.80 -20.67
C LEU A 653 -2.24 29.32 -20.27
N ASP A 654 -2.38 30.00 -19.13
CA ASP A 654 -3.63 30.57 -18.63
C ASP A 654 -3.56 32.12 -18.68
N PRO A 655 -4.06 32.74 -19.76
CA PRO A 655 -3.97 34.19 -19.95
C PRO A 655 -4.78 34.97 -18.90
N ASP A 656 -5.85 34.39 -18.33
CA ASP A 656 -6.68 35.04 -17.33
C ASP A 656 -5.95 35.09 -15.98
N ALA A 657 -5.26 34.01 -15.60
CA ALA A 657 -4.40 33.98 -14.42
C ALA A 657 -3.23 34.98 -14.54
N LEU A 658 -2.60 35.07 -15.71
CA LEU A 658 -1.53 36.05 -15.97
C LEU A 658 -2.02 37.50 -15.89
N ALA A 659 -3.19 37.80 -16.46
CA ALA A 659 -3.81 39.12 -16.37
C ALA A 659 -4.13 39.52 -14.92
N GLN A 660 -4.61 38.57 -14.11
CA GLN A 660 -4.82 38.79 -12.67
C GLN A 660 -3.50 39.13 -11.95
N LEU A 661 -2.40 38.42 -12.26
CA LEU A 661 -1.09 38.72 -11.70
C LEU A 661 -0.57 40.10 -12.10
N ASP A 662 -0.82 40.55 -13.33
CA ASP A 662 -0.44 41.89 -13.80
C ASP A 662 -1.18 43.00 -13.06
N VAL A 663 -2.47 42.81 -12.76
CA VAL A 663 -3.26 43.72 -11.92
C VAL A 663 -2.71 43.75 -10.49
N LEU A 664 -2.43 42.57 -9.94
CA LEU A 664 -1.91 42.42 -8.59
C LEU A 664 -0.48 42.95 -8.42
N ALA A 665 0.35 42.93 -9.47
CA ALA A 665 1.73 43.40 -9.41
C ALA A 665 1.87 44.84 -8.89
N LYS A 666 0.85 45.68 -9.11
CA LYS A 666 0.81 47.09 -8.66
C LYS A 666 0.31 47.27 -7.23
N GLN A 667 -0.20 46.21 -6.60
CA GLN A 667 -0.76 46.27 -5.26
C GLN A 667 0.33 46.14 -4.17
N PRO A 668 0.12 46.76 -2.99
CA PRO A 668 0.94 46.51 -1.80
C PRO A 668 0.93 45.03 -1.39
N ASP A 669 2.02 44.54 -0.78
CA ASP A 669 2.19 43.14 -0.37
C ASP A 669 1.01 42.58 0.42
N ARG A 670 0.48 43.35 1.38
CA ARG A 670 -0.69 42.94 2.18
C ARG A 670 -1.88 42.59 1.30
N ILE A 671 -2.18 43.41 0.28
CA ILE A 671 -3.30 43.19 -0.64
C ILE A 671 -2.97 42.02 -1.57
N TRP A 672 -1.73 41.95 -2.06
CA TRP A 672 -1.26 40.89 -2.94
C TRP A 672 -1.47 39.49 -2.32
N TRP A 673 -0.91 39.25 -1.13
CA TRP A 673 -1.05 37.97 -0.42
C TRP A 673 -2.50 37.67 -0.03
N SER A 674 -3.24 38.69 0.43
CA SER A 674 -4.65 38.50 0.82
C SER A 674 -5.53 38.11 -0.36
N THR A 675 -5.28 38.66 -1.55
CA THR A 675 -6.06 38.32 -2.75
C THR A 675 -5.71 36.94 -3.26
N LEU A 676 -4.43 36.55 -3.26
CA LEU A 676 -4.02 35.20 -3.64
C LEU A 676 -4.63 34.12 -2.73
N ALA A 677 -4.59 34.33 -1.41
CA ALA A 677 -5.18 33.39 -0.43
C ALA A 677 -6.71 33.23 -0.54
N LYS A 678 -7.39 34.21 -1.17
CA LYS A 678 -8.85 34.16 -1.42
C LYS A 678 -9.20 33.74 -2.84
N SER A 679 -8.21 33.43 -3.67
CA SER A 679 -8.43 33.05 -5.06
C SER A 679 -9.02 31.64 -5.15
N ASN A 680 -9.85 31.41 -6.17
CA ASN A 680 -10.31 30.07 -6.54
C ASN A 680 -9.25 29.28 -7.34
N LEU A 681 -8.15 29.93 -7.75
CA LEU A 681 -7.04 29.27 -8.42
C LEU A 681 -6.18 28.53 -7.38
N THR A 682 -6.13 27.20 -7.46
CA THR A 682 -5.48 26.32 -6.47
C THR A 682 -4.07 26.77 -6.11
N PHE A 683 -3.21 27.05 -7.09
CA PHE A 683 -1.82 27.43 -6.82
C PHE A 683 -1.65 28.89 -6.36
N PHE A 684 -2.62 29.78 -6.61
CA PHE A 684 -2.62 31.11 -5.99
C PHE A 684 -2.89 30.96 -4.50
N LYS A 685 -3.93 30.19 -4.15
CA LYS A 685 -4.33 29.95 -2.77
C LYS A 685 -3.24 29.19 -2.02
N PHE A 686 -2.74 28.07 -2.56
CA PHE A 686 -1.66 27.27 -1.98
C PHE A 686 -0.38 28.09 -1.75
N GLY A 687 0.11 28.80 -2.78
CA GLY A 687 1.32 29.61 -2.68
C GLY A 687 1.20 30.75 -1.66
N ALA A 688 0.00 31.28 -1.43
CA ALA A 688 -0.23 32.26 -0.39
C ALA A 688 -0.38 31.62 1.00
N LEU A 689 -1.20 30.59 1.16
CA LEU A 689 -1.45 29.98 2.46
C LEU A 689 -0.20 29.35 3.08
N ASN A 690 0.74 28.83 2.29
CA ASN A 690 2.01 28.32 2.80
C ASN A 690 3.03 29.42 3.17
N ASN A 691 2.89 30.64 2.62
CA ASN A 691 3.94 31.63 2.72
C ASN A 691 3.87 32.48 4.00
N ARG A 692 5.02 32.71 4.65
CA ARG A 692 5.13 33.50 5.89
C ARG A 692 4.71 34.96 5.78
N HIS A 693 4.60 35.50 4.57
CA HIS A 693 4.20 36.88 4.34
C HIS A 693 2.68 37.07 4.30
N THR A 694 1.91 35.99 4.30
CA THR A 694 0.44 36.04 4.31
C THR A 694 -0.08 36.57 5.65
N PRO A 695 -1.01 37.56 5.63
CA PRO A 695 -1.50 38.15 6.86
C PRO A 695 -2.23 37.12 7.77
N PRO A 696 -1.94 37.08 9.08
CA PRO A 696 -2.56 36.14 10.03
C PRO A 696 -4.09 36.13 10.02
N ALA A 697 -4.69 37.31 9.82
CA ALA A 697 -6.15 37.46 9.77
C ALA A 697 -6.78 36.75 8.56
N VAL A 698 -6.04 36.62 7.45
CA VAL A 698 -6.51 35.90 6.26
C VAL A 698 -6.46 34.39 6.50
N LEU A 699 -5.35 33.91 7.08
CA LEU A 699 -5.19 32.52 7.47
C LEU A 699 -6.31 32.06 8.43
N ALA A 700 -6.58 32.84 9.47
CA ALA A 700 -7.63 32.53 10.44
C ALA A 700 -9.05 32.56 9.86
N ALA A 701 -9.26 33.36 8.81
CA ALA A 701 -10.54 33.48 8.11
C ALA A 701 -10.77 32.36 7.08
N GLU A 702 -9.82 31.43 6.90
CA GLU A 702 -10.00 30.28 6.01
C GLU A 702 -11.10 29.37 6.55
N ILE A 703 -12.11 29.11 5.71
CA ILE A 703 -13.30 28.33 6.06
C ILE A 703 -13.37 27.01 5.31
N ASP A 704 -12.66 26.86 4.19
CA ASP A 704 -12.70 25.65 3.38
C ASP A 704 -11.88 24.55 4.07
N PRO A 705 -12.50 23.42 4.45
CA PRO A 705 -11.82 22.36 5.19
C PRO A 705 -10.59 21.80 4.46
N GLU A 706 -10.62 21.76 3.13
CA GLU A 706 -9.50 21.30 2.30
C GLU A 706 -8.22 22.16 2.46
N TRP A 707 -8.36 23.41 2.91
CA TRP A 707 -7.25 24.36 3.09
C TRP A 707 -6.85 24.56 4.56
N TRP A 708 -7.57 23.96 5.51
CA TRP A 708 -7.31 24.20 6.94
C TRP A 708 -5.90 23.79 7.35
N ILE A 709 -5.44 22.61 6.95
CA ILE A 709 -4.11 22.10 7.31
C ILE A 709 -3.02 22.98 6.74
N VAL A 710 -3.14 23.37 5.46
CA VAL A 710 -2.21 24.29 4.78
C VAL A 710 -2.13 25.62 5.55
N ALA A 711 -3.27 26.21 5.90
CA ALA A 711 -3.31 27.46 6.66
C ALA A 711 -2.75 27.28 8.08
N MET A 712 -3.13 26.22 8.79
CA MET A 712 -2.74 25.95 10.17
C MET A 712 -1.24 25.63 10.32
N ASN A 713 -0.61 25.07 9.28
CA ASN A 713 0.83 24.82 9.23
C ASN A 713 1.65 26.09 8.97
N ASN A 714 1.02 27.19 8.56
CA ASN A 714 1.72 28.46 8.38
C ASN A 714 2.20 29.00 9.74
N PRO A 715 3.47 29.41 9.90
CA PRO A 715 4.00 29.89 11.19
C PRO A 715 3.38 31.21 11.67
N ARG A 716 2.69 31.94 10.80
CA ARG A 716 1.93 33.16 11.14
C ARG A 716 0.48 32.86 11.53
N PHE A 717 0.05 31.61 11.52
CA PHE A 717 -1.30 31.25 11.93
C PHE A 717 -1.55 31.66 13.40
N PRO A 718 -2.66 32.36 13.72
CA PRO A 718 -2.89 32.80 15.10
C PRO A 718 -3.03 31.62 16.07
N VAL A 719 -2.15 31.57 17.07
CA VAL A 719 -2.08 30.49 18.08
C VAL A 719 -3.41 30.29 18.81
N ASP A 720 -4.12 31.38 19.15
CA ASP A 720 -5.42 31.28 19.84
C ASP A 720 -6.50 30.62 18.98
N VAL A 721 -6.47 30.87 17.66
CA VAL A 721 -7.39 30.26 16.69
C VAL A 721 -7.02 28.79 16.50
N LEU A 722 -5.73 28.46 16.44
CA LEU A 722 -5.24 27.09 16.34
C LEU A 722 -5.71 26.27 17.54
N LYS A 723 -5.49 26.77 18.76
CA LYS A 723 -5.96 26.15 20.01
C LYS A 723 -7.48 25.97 20.03
N ALA A 724 -8.24 26.98 19.58
CA ALA A 724 -9.69 26.88 19.52
C ALA A 724 -10.18 25.81 18.52
N ARG A 725 -9.50 25.65 17.38
CA ARG A 725 -9.78 24.59 16.38
C ARG A 725 -9.41 23.22 16.93
N LEU A 726 -8.19 23.04 17.44
CA LEU A 726 -7.73 21.77 18.03
C LEU A 726 -8.57 21.34 19.24
N LYS A 727 -9.13 22.29 20.01
CA LYS A 727 -10.06 21.97 21.10
C LYS A 727 -11.40 21.41 20.59
N ARG A 728 -11.87 21.87 19.43
CA ARG A 728 -13.12 21.38 18.81
C ARG A 728 -12.89 20.05 18.10
N ASP A 729 -11.77 19.93 17.43
CA ASP A 729 -11.36 18.73 16.72
C ASP A 729 -9.87 18.42 16.98
N PRO A 730 -9.56 17.60 17.99
CA PRO A 730 -8.20 17.19 18.31
C PRO A 730 -7.51 16.41 17.19
N LEU A 731 -8.26 15.76 16.29
CA LEU A 731 -7.68 14.90 15.26
C LEU A 731 -6.90 15.67 14.21
N LEU A 732 -7.23 16.95 14.02
CA LEU A 732 -6.47 17.86 13.16
C LEU A 732 -4.98 17.94 13.57
N ALA A 733 -4.65 17.69 14.84
CA ALA A 733 -3.26 17.66 15.30
C ALA A 733 -2.42 16.58 14.59
N LEU A 734 -3.03 15.49 14.14
CA LEU A 734 -2.34 14.40 13.45
C LEU A 734 -1.91 14.78 12.02
N GLU A 735 -2.51 15.83 11.47
CA GLU A 735 -2.25 16.31 10.11
C GLU A 735 -1.32 17.55 10.07
N LEU A 736 -1.00 18.12 11.23
CA LEU A 736 -0.06 19.25 11.31
C LEU A 736 1.38 18.79 11.11
N VAL A 737 2.20 19.64 10.51
CA VAL A 737 3.65 19.40 10.37
C VAL A 737 4.32 19.39 11.74
N ASN A 738 4.00 20.37 12.59
CA ASN A 738 4.55 20.53 13.93
C ASN A 738 3.44 20.70 14.99
N PRO A 739 2.72 19.62 15.36
CA PRO A 739 1.67 19.68 16.37
C PRO A 739 2.23 19.83 17.79
N GLU A 740 1.36 20.19 18.72
CA GLU A 740 1.68 20.15 20.15
C GLU A 740 1.88 18.69 20.59
N LEU A 741 3.11 18.35 20.99
CA LEU A 741 3.51 16.97 21.28
C LEU A 741 2.64 16.30 22.34
N ASP A 742 2.27 17.04 23.39
CA ASP A 742 1.41 16.53 24.46
C ASP A 742 0.03 16.13 23.94
N LEU A 743 -0.52 16.86 22.96
CA LEU A 743 -1.81 16.52 22.36
C LEU A 743 -1.72 15.22 21.56
N VAL A 744 -0.66 15.03 20.76
CA VAL A 744 -0.42 13.79 20.02
C VAL A 744 -0.22 12.62 20.97
N ARG A 745 0.56 12.79 22.05
CA ARG A 745 0.74 11.79 23.12
C ARG A 745 -0.59 11.42 23.79
N GLN A 746 -1.46 12.41 24.04
CA GLN A 746 -2.80 12.16 24.58
C GLN A 746 -3.69 11.39 23.60
N LEU A 747 -3.61 11.67 22.30
CA LEU A 747 -4.33 10.90 21.28
C LEU A 747 -3.80 9.47 21.16
N ALA A 748 -2.50 9.26 21.29
CA ALA A 748 -1.87 7.94 21.31
C ALA A 748 -2.31 7.11 22.53
N LEU A 749 -2.43 7.73 23.71
CA LEU A 749 -2.89 7.07 24.93
C LEU A 749 -4.40 6.85 24.98
N ASN A 750 -5.17 7.90 24.66
CA ASN A 750 -6.59 8.02 25.00
C ASN A 750 -7.50 8.17 23.75
N GLY A 751 -6.95 7.95 22.56
CA GLY A 751 -7.72 7.96 21.31
C GLY A 751 -8.91 6.99 21.39
N LYS A 752 -10.08 7.45 20.94
CA LYS A 752 -11.35 6.70 21.07
C LYS A 752 -11.36 5.38 20.30
N THR A 753 -10.56 5.28 19.25
CA THR A 753 -10.44 4.09 18.41
C THR A 753 -8.98 3.66 18.34
N ARG A 754 -8.75 2.41 17.93
CA ARG A 754 -7.41 1.89 17.64
C ARG A 754 -6.72 2.70 16.52
N ALA A 755 -7.41 2.98 15.40
CA ALA A 755 -6.87 3.79 14.29
C ALA A 755 -6.33 5.17 14.72
N ILE A 756 -7.05 5.91 15.58
CA ILE A 756 -6.59 7.21 16.08
C ILE A 756 -5.27 7.08 16.85
N ARG A 757 -5.17 6.05 17.70
CA ARG A 757 -3.97 5.80 18.50
C ARG A 757 -2.79 5.38 17.63
N GLU A 758 -3.03 4.57 16.60
CA GLU A 758 -2.01 4.20 15.63
C GLU A 758 -1.50 5.38 14.83
N GLN A 759 -2.41 6.20 14.28
CA GLN A 759 -2.05 7.41 13.55
C GLN A 759 -1.28 8.39 14.44
N ALA A 760 -1.67 8.54 15.71
CA ALA A 760 -0.93 9.34 16.68
C ALA A 760 0.48 8.80 16.96
N MET A 761 0.66 7.48 17.03
CA MET A 761 1.97 6.88 17.26
C MET A 761 2.88 6.97 16.04
N ARG A 762 2.33 6.81 14.83
CA ARG A 762 3.06 7.16 13.59
C ARG A 762 3.44 8.64 13.58
N LYS A 763 2.53 9.51 14.04
CA LYS A 763 2.83 10.93 14.12
C LYS A 763 3.95 11.25 15.12
N LEU A 764 4.04 10.52 16.23
CA LEU A 764 5.17 10.66 17.17
C LEU A 764 6.49 10.21 16.54
N ASP A 765 6.47 9.13 15.77
CA ASP A 765 7.64 8.64 15.02
C ASP A 765 8.12 9.68 13.98
N GLU A 766 7.20 10.33 13.26
CA GLU A 766 7.55 11.42 12.35
C GLU A 766 8.18 12.64 13.04
N LEU A 767 7.86 12.87 14.32
CA LEU A 767 8.28 14.05 15.08
C LEU A 767 9.59 13.84 15.84
N TYR A 768 10.10 12.61 15.93
CA TYR A 768 11.28 12.22 16.70
C TYR A 768 12.35 11.59 15.80
#